data_AF-A0A7X8Q3E9-F1
#
_entry.id   AF-A0A7X8Q3E9-F1
#
_cell.length_a   1.000
_cell.length_b   1.000
_cell.length_c   1.000
_cell.angle_alpha   90.00
_cell.angle_beta   90.00
_cell.angle_gamma   90.00
#
_symmetry.space_group_name_H-M   'P 1'
#
loop_
_entity.id
_entity.type
_entity.pdbx_description
1 polymer ?
#
loop_
_entity_poly.entity_id
_entity_poly.type
_entity_poly.pdbx_seq_one_letter_code
_entity_poly.pdbx_strand_id
1 'polypeptide(L)'
;FLNPEDAIYRRILQAGQNYEDLGQAPLFLRTTEEMLAEFDYLGDERARQVVITNPVNIARQIETVAPFPEGLFAPEIPGAEEQVAAMCREQAMAMYGDPLPEIVEARLKRELDSIISNGYAVLYLIAHKLVKKSNEDGYLVGSRGSVGSSLVATFCGITEVNPLPPHYLCSHCCYSEFITDGSYNSGADLPDKVCPGCGLPLAKNGHDIPFETFLGFKGDKVPDIDLNFSGEYQANAHKYTENLFGKDYVFRAGTIATIADKTAYGFVKKYLEQANTFKRSAEIGRLVSGCTGVKRTTGQHPGGLMVVPKSLDIHRFTPLQRPADDPKSGTITTHFDYHSISDRLVKLDILGHDDPTVIKMLEDLTGVDAKSIPLDDEATLSLFSGVEALGVTEEEIRSPVGTYGIPEFGTRFVRQMLWDTKPQKFSDLVRISGFSHGTDVWLNNAQELIKSGTAKLSEAISTRDDIMIYLMYKGMPPALSFKIMEDVRKGKGVKQEYEEEMRKHGVPGWYIDSCKKIKYMFPKAHAVAYVTMAFRIAYFKINHPLAFYASFFTVRADEFDAQLIVQGRETVLKTIEEIEGKGNEATAKEKSLLTILEVALEMLVRGYSFTKVDLMKSDAAKFIIVDNGLLPPLASLQGIGKAAAQNIVDARNEGPFTSIEDLKYRGKASKTVVEVLEAHGSLDGLAPSDQLSLF
;
A
#
# COMPACT_ATOMS: atom_id res chain seq x y z
N PHE A 1 -11.31 -31.90 15.68
CA PHE A 1 -12.51 -31.33 15.02
C PHE A 1 -13.71 -31.66 15.90
N LEU A 2 -14.88 -31.02 15.68
CA LEU A 2 -15.97 -31.06 16.65
C LEU A 2 -16.74 -32.38 16.57
N ASN A 3 -17.28 -32.72 15.41
CA ASN A 3 -18.16 -33.87 15.23
C ASN A 3 -17.50 -34.99 14.39
N PRO A 4 -17.98 -36.25 14.48
CA PRO A 4 -17.44 -37.36 13.68
C PRO A 4 -17.39 -37.09 12.17
N GLU A 5 -18.41 -36.44 11.62
CA GLU A 5 -18.52 -36.11 10.20
C GLU A 5 -17.51 -35.07 9.71
N ASP A 6 -16.94 -34.25 10.60
CA ASP A 6 -15.94 -33.23 10.26
C ASP A 6 -14.57 -33.85 9.89
N ALA A 7 -14.39 -35.15 10.13
CA ALA A 7 -13.17 -35.88 9.78
C ALA A 7 -12.84 -35.81 8.28
N ILE A 8 -13.84 -35.59 7.42
CA ILE A 8 -13.62 -35.43 5.98
C ILE A 8 -12.75 -34.22 5.64
N TYR A 9 -12.91 -33.09 6.34
CA TYR A 9 -12.13 -31.88 6.06
C TYR A 9 -10.65 -32.12 6.36
N ARG A 10 -10.35 -32.77 7.49
CA ARG A 10 -8.98 -33.16 7.84
C ARG A 10 -8.36 -34.10 6.79
N ARG A 11 -9.11 -35.11 6.33
CA ARG A 11 -8.63 -36.05 5.30
C ARG A 11 -8.29 -35.34 3.99
N ILE A 12 -9.14 -34.42 3.55
CA ILE A 12 -8.90 -33.60 2.35
C ILE A 12 -7.61 -32.78 2.51
N LEU A 13 -7.42 -32.14 3.67
CA LEU A 13 -6.24 -31.34 3.97
C LEU A 13 -4.95 -32.18 3.98
N GLN A 14 -4.99 -33.35 4.61
CA GLN A 14 -3.87 -34.29 4.66
C GLN A 14 -3.50 -34.81 3.27
N ALA A 15 -4.49 -35.23 2.47
CA ALA A 15 -4.28 -35.66 1.09
C ALA A 15 -3.73 -34.53 0.20
N GLY A 16 -4.18 -33.29 0.41
CA GLY A 16 -3.65 -32.10 -0.26
C GLY A 16 -2.16 -31.87 0.00
N GLN A 17 -1.66 -32.34 1.15
CA GLN A 17 -0.25 -32.30 1.56
C GLN A 17 0.51 -33.61 1.28
N ASN A 18 -0.11 -34.55 0.56
CA ASN A 18 0.43 -35.87 0.21
C ASN A 18 0.72 -36.78 1.43
N TYR A 19 -0.02 -36.64 2.53
CA TYR A 19 -0.01 -37.65 3.57
C TYR A 19 -0.71 -38.92 3.09
N GLU A 20 -0.18 -40.09 3.48
CA GLU A 20 -0.84 -41.37 3.26
C GLU A 20 -2.09 -41.50 4.14
N ASP A 21 -3.17 -42.05 3.58
CA ASP A 21 -4.41 -42.35 4.32
C ASP A 21 -4.23 -43.63 5.14
N LEU A 22 -3.44 -43.53 6.21
CA LEU A 22 -3.27 -44.58 7.20
C LEU A 22 -4.47 -44.52 8.14
N GLY A 23 -5.56 -45.22 7.77
CA GLY A 23 -6.85 -45.27 8.47
C GLY A 23 -6.78 -44.83 9.94
N GLN A 24 -7.12 -43.57 10.20
CA GLN A 24 -6.89 -42.93 11.49
C GLN A 24 -8.06 -43.19 12.43
N ALA A 25 -7.77 -43.44 13.71
CA ALA A 25 -8.81 -43.55 14.75
C ALA A 25 -9.66 -42.26 14.81
N PRO A 26 -10.94 -42.33 15.20
CA PRO A 26 -11.79 -41.14 15.31
C PRO A 26 -11.24 -40.11 16.31
N LEU A 27 -10.96 -38.88 15.83
CA LEU A 27 -10.36 -37.77 16.60
C LEU A 27 -11.32 -36.59 16.84
N PHE A 28 -12.63 -36.85 16.90
CA PHE A 28 -13.61 -35.81 17.25
C PHE A 28 -13.63 -35.54 18.76
N LEU A 29 -14.20 -34.41 19.16
CA LEU A 29 -14.37 -34.06 20.56
C LEU A 29 -15.48 -34.92 21.16
N ARG A 30 -15.10 -36.02 21.83
CA ARG A 30 -16.05 -36.91 22.50
C ARG A 30 -16.67 -36.25 23.73
N THR A 31 -17.92 -36.59 23.97
CA THR A 31 -18.59 -36.31 25.25
C THR A 31 -18.00 -37.16 26.38
N THR A 32 -18.25 -36.76 27.63
CA THR A 32 -17.85 -37.55 28.79
C THR A 32 -18.46 -38.95 28.77
N GLU A 33 -19.71 -39.09 28.32
CA GLU A 33 -20.40 -40.39 28.22
C GLU A 33 -19.76 -41.30 27.17
N GLU A 34 -19.46 -40.76 25.98
CA GLU A 34 -18.74 -41.49 24.94
C GLU A 34 -17.34 -41.92 25.42
N MET A 35 -16.62 -41.06 26.14
CA MET A 35 -15.33 -41.42 26.73
C MET A 35 -15.46 -42.48 27.82
N LEU A 36 -16.50 -42.45 28.65
CA LEU A 36 -16.73 -43.52 29.64
C LEU A 36 -17.00 -44.86 28.96
N ALA A 37 -17.80 -44.87 27.89
CA ALA A 37 -18.07 -46.07 27.11
C ALA A 37 -16.81 -46.63 26.44
N GLU A 38 -15.95 -45.77 25.88
CA GLU A 38 -14.66 -46.19 25.29
C GLU A 38 -13.71 -46.81 26.33
N PHE A 39 -13.80 -46.38 27.60
CA PHE A 39 -12.96 -46.85 28.70
C PHE A 39 -13.63 -47.92 29.59
N ASP A 40 -14.79 -48.46 29.20
CA ASP A 40 -15.56 -49.45 29.98
C ASP A 40 -14.74 -50.72 30.32
N TYR A 41 -13.79 -51.08 29.45
CA TYR A 41 -12.86 -52.20 29.65
C TYR A 41 -11.98 -52.07 30.91
N LEU A 42 -11.89 -50.90 31.52
CA LEU A 42 -11.18 -50.68 32.79
C LEU A 42 -12.05 -50.94 34.04
N GLY A 43 -13.37 -51.11 33.88
CA GLY A 43 -14.36 -51.13 34.96
C GLY A 43 -14.78 -49.73 35.42
N ASP A 44 -16.03 -49.58 35.89
CA ASP A 44 -16.69 -48.29 36.19
C ASP A 44 -15.86 -47.36 37.07
N GLU A 45 -15.29 -47.87 38.17
CA GLU A 45 -14.51 -47.06 39.11
C GLU A 45 -13.26 -46.46 38.44
N ARG A 46 -12.52 -47.28 37.69
CA ARG A 46 -11.28 -46.87 37.02
C ARG A 46 -11.57 -45.99 35.81
N ALA A 47 -12.64 -46.28 35.06
CA ALA A 47 -13.09 -45.46 33.94
C ALA A 47 -13.48 -44.05 34.41
N ARG A 48 -14.30 -43.92 35.47
CA ARG A 48 -14.64 -42.63 36.08
C ARG A 48 -13.41 -41.90 36.60
N GLN A 49 -12.46 -42.62 37.20
CA GLN A 49 -11.21 -42.03 37.68
C GLN A 49 -10.42 -41.38 36.54
N VAL A 50 -10.23 -42.07 35.41
CA VAL A 50 -9.41 -41.60 34.28
C VAL A 50 -10.14 -40.56 33.42
N VAL A 51 -11.44 -40.69 33.22
CA VAL A 51 -12.22 -39.82 32.32
C VAL A 51 -12.72 -38.54 33.01
N ILE A 52 -13.04 -38.61 34.32
CA ILE A 52 -13.63 -37.48 35.04
C ILE A 52 -12.71 -36.99 36.14
N THR A 53 -12.43 -37.84 37.14
CA THR A 53 -11.79 -37.39 38.39
C THR A 53 -10.41 -36.80 38.14
N ASN A 54 -9.56 -37.51 37.39
CA ASN A 54 -8.21 -37.06 37.10
C ASN A 54 -8.18 -35.81 36.20
N PRO A 55 -8.88 -35.74 35.06
CA PRO A 55 -8.94 -34.53 34.24
C PRO A 55 -9.48 -33.30 34.99
N VAL A 56 -10.52 -33.46 35.82
CA VAL A 56 -11.03 -32.38 36.67
C VAL A 56 -9.99 -31.96 37.71
N ASN A 57 -9.28 -32.90 38.32
CA ASN A 57 -8.22 -32.58 39.27
C ASN A 57 -7.05 -31.85 38.59
N ILE A 58 -6.71 -32.19 37.34
CA ILE A 58 -5.72 -31.45 36.55
C ILE A 58 -6.25 -30.05 36.23
N ALA A 59 -7.50 -29.91 35.76
CA ALA A 59 -8.09 -28.62 35.44
C ALA A 59 -8.13 -27.68 36.67
N ARG A 60 -8.39 -28.22 37.86
CA ARG A 60 -8.36 -27.45 39.14
C ARG A 60 -6.97 -27.01 39.58
N GLN A 61 -5.90 -27.63 39.07
CA GLN A 61 -4.52 -27.21 39.35
C GLN A 61 -4.09 -26.02 38.47
N ILE A 62 -4.86 -25.67 37.45
CA ILE A 62 -4.55 -24.57 36.54
C ILE A 62 -5.18 -23.28 37.06
N GLU A 63 -4.36 -22.26 37.29
CA GLU A 63 -4.84 -20.92 37.62
C GLU A 63 -5.48 -20.23 36.41
N THR A 64 -6.24 -19.15 36.65
CA THR A 64 -6.77 -18.33 35.56
C THR A 64 -5.64 -17.45 35.00
N VAL A 65 -5.11 -17.82 33.84
CA VAL A 65 -4.04 -17.08 33.15
C VAL A 65 -4.66 -16.16 32.10
N ALA A 66 -4.39 -14.86 32.20
CA ALA A 66 -4.69 -13.92 31.13
C ALA A 66 -3.64 -14.09 30.01
N PRO A 67 -4.04 -14.45 28.77
CA PRO A 67 -3.09 -14.71 27.69
C PRO A 67 -2.38 -13.45 27.19
N PHE A 68 -2.91 -12.26 27.49
CA PHE A 68 -2.34 -10.97 27.10
C PHE A 68 -2.36 -9.99 28.27
N PRO A 69 -1.30 -9.17 28.44
CA PRO A 69 -1.27 -8.12 29.45
C PRO A 69 -2.27 -7.02 29.11
N GLU A 70 -2.84 -6.33 30.11
CA GLU A 70 -3.78 -5.23 29.88
C GLU A 70 -3.09 -3.88 29.60
N GLY A 71 -3.69 -3.06 28.71
CA GLY A 71 -3.17 -1.74 28.32
C GLY A 71 -2.16 -1.74 27.17
N LEU A 72 -1.83 -0.52 26.72
CA LEU A 72 -0.80 -0.24 25.72
C LEU A 72 0.54 0.03 26.42
N PHE A 73 1.60 -0.60 25.93
CA PHE A 73 2.97 -0.48 26.43
C PHE A 73 3.83 0.18 25.35
N ALA A 74 3.96 1.51 25.44
CA ALA A 74 4.73 2.31 24.48
C ALA A 74 6.22 2.41 24.86
N PRO A 75 7.14 2.52 23.89
CA PRO A 75 8.54 2.76 24.17
C PRO A 75 8.75 4.16 24.78
N GLU A 76 9.80 4.31 25.58
CA GLU A 76 10.19 5.58 26.18
C GLU A 76 11.46 6.12 25.52
N ILE A 77 11.45 7.40 25.12
CA ILE A 77 12.63 8.14 24.68
C ILE A 77 12.75 9.38 25.58
N PRO A 78 13.83 9.51 26.38
CA PRO A 78 14.03 10.66 27.24
C PRO A 78 13.96 11.98 26.46
N GLY A 79 13.17 12.92 26.96
CA GLY A 79 13.03 14.25 26.37
C GLY A 79 12.22 14.29 25.07
N ALA A 80 11.43 13.26 24.75
CA ALA A 80 10.70 13.20 23.48
C ALA A 80 9.61 14.27 23.38
N GLU A 81 8.91 14.56 24.48
CA GLU A 81 7.85 15.56 24.55
C GLU A 81 8.40 16.96 24.28
N GLU A 82 9.49 17.32 24.96
CA GLU A 82 10.15 18.61 24.79
C GLU A 82 10.76 18.76 23.39
N GLN A 83 11.36 17.69 22.85
CA GLN A 83 11.91 17.70 21.49
C GLN A 83 10.82 17.92 20.44
N VAL A 84 9.70 17.20 20.53
CA VAL A 84 8.58 17.36 19.59
C VAL A 84 8.00 18.78 19.67
N ALA A 85 7.75 19.28 20.88
CA ALA A 85 7.25 20.63 21.08
C ALA A 85 8.22 21.70 20.54
N ALA A 86 9.53 21.55 20.77
CA ALA A 86 10.56 22.45 20.28
C ALA A 86 10.64 22.45 18.74
N MET A 87 10.69 21.27 18.11
CA MET A 87 10.70 21.14 16.64
C MET A 87 9.46 21.80 16.03
N CYS A 88 8.28 21.55 16.59
CA CYS A 88 7.06 22.15 16.08
C CYS A 88 7.05 23.68 16.21
N ARG A 89 7.51 24.21 17.35
CA ARG A 89 7.58 25.65 17.56
C ARG A 89 8.55 26.32 16.61
N GLU A 90 9.75 25.76 16.46
CA GLU A 90 10.78 26.26 15.54
C GLU A 90 10.25 26.29 14.10
N GLN A 91 9.67 25.18 13.63
CA GLN A 91 9.12 25.10 12.28
C GLN A 91 7.91 26.01 12.07
N ALA A 92 7.01 26.11 13.07
CA ALA A 92 5.86 27.00 13.00
C ALA A 92 6.30 28.46 12.88
N MET A 93 7.28 28.89 13.68
CA MET A 93 7.81 30.26 13.65
C MET A 93 8.56 30.55 12.34
N ALA A 94 9.34 29.57 11.84
CA ALA A 94 10.04 29.72 10.56
C ALA A 94 9.05 29.90 9.39
N MET A 95 7.90 29.23 9.43
CA MET A 95 6.89 29.32 8.38
C MET A 95 5.98 30.54 8.54
N TYR A 96 5.38 30.73 9.72
CA TYR A 96 4.28 31.67 9.95
C TYR A 96 4.66 32.90 10.79
N GLY A 97 5.93 33.01 11.21
CA GLY A 97 6.44 34.17 11.96
C GLY A 97 6.22 34.09 13.48
N ASP A 98 6.64 35.16 14.16
CA ASP A 98 6.49 35.34 15.61
C ASP A 98 5.93 36.77 15.86
N PRO A 99 4.72 36.91 16.46
CA PRO A 99 3.84 35.86 16.96
C PRO A 99 3.16 35.04 15.85
N LEU A 100 2.79 33.80 16.18
CA LEU A 100 2.06 32.92 15.28
C LEU A 100 0.64 33.46 15.01
N PRO A 101 0.07 33.23 13.81
CA PRO A 101 -1.35 33.46 13.57
C PRO A 101 -2.21 32.61 14.52
N GLU A 102 -3.31 33.17 15.01
CA GLU A 102 -4.19 32.54 16.00
C GLU A 102 -4.65 31.12 15.59
N ILE A 103 -4.96 30.92 14.29
CA ILE A 103 -5.36 29.62 13.74
C ILE A 103 -4.25 28.57 13.92
N VAL A 104 -2.99 28.96 13.69
CA VAL A 104 -1.83 28.06 13.79
C VAL A 104 -1.53 27.78 15.27
N GLU A 105 -1.51 28.82 16.10
CA GLU A 105 -1.23 28.67 17.54
C GLU A 105 -2.28 27.80 18.24
N ALA A 106 -3.56 28.07 18.00
CA ALA A 106 -4.66 27.29 18.56
C ALA A 106 -4.62 25.83 18.11
N ARG A 107 -4.35 25.58 16.82
CA ARG A 107 -4.23 24.22 16.28
C ARG A 107 -3.04 23.49 16.90
N LEU A 108 -1.87 24.13 16.92
CA LEU A 108 -0.64 23.53 17.42
C LEU A 108 -0.73 23.18 18.91
N LYS A 109 -1.23 24.10 19.73
CA LYS A 109 -1.43 23.88 21.17
C LYS A 109 -2.35 22.68 21.42
N ARG A 110 -3.51 22.66 20.77
CA ARG A 110 -4.51 21.60 20.91
C ARG A 110 -3.94 20.22 20.52
N GLU A 111 -3.21 20.15 19.42
CA GLU A 111 -2.61 18.90 18.96
C GLU A 111 -1.48 18.43 19.88
N LEU A 112 -0.55 19.31 20.27
CA LEU A 112 0.56 18.97 21.17
C LEU A 112 0.04 18.49 22.52
N ASP A 113 -0.93 19.19 23.12
CA ASP A 113 -1.54 18.79 24.38
C ASP A 113 -2.12 17.37 24.28
N SER A 114 -2.85 17.07 23.19
CA SER A 114 -3.41 15.74 22.95
C SER A 114 -2.35 14.66 22.69
N ILE A 115 -1.26 14.97 21.99
CA ILE A 115 -0.21 14.00 21.66
C ILE A 115 0.62 13.67 22.90
N ILE A 116 0.96 14.68 23.69
CA ILE A 116 1.76 14.54 24.91
C ILE A 116 0.95 13.86 26.00
N SER A 117 -0.28 14.31 26.27
CA SER A 117 -1.10 13.74 27.35
C SER A 117 -1.44 12.26 27.16
N ASN A 118 -1.45 11.79 25.92
CA ASN A 118 -1.71 10.39 25.57
C ASN A 118 -0.42 9.57 25.32
N GLY A 119 0.77 10.15 25.56
CA GLY A 119 2.05 9.45 25.47
C GLY A 119 2.52 9.14 24.04
N TYR A 120 2.01 9.85 23.03
CA TYR A 120 2.32 9.59 21.62
C TYR A 120 3.49 10.41 21.07
N ALA A 121 4.06 11.33 21.84
CA ALA A 121 5.21 12.15 21.41
C ALA A 121 6.41 11.31 20.96
N VAL A 122 6.65 10.18 21.64
CA VAL A 122 7.70 9.23 21.26
C VAL A 122 7.50 8.72 19.83
N LEU A 123 6.28 8.37 19.45
CA LEU A 123 5.96 7.88 18.09
C LEU A 123 6.29 8.91 17.01
N TYR A 124 5.94 10.16 17.27
CA TYR A 124 6.24 11.27 16.36
C TYR A 124 7.75 11.47 16.22
N LEU A 125 8.50 11.44 17.32
CA LEU A 125 9.95 11.60 17.28
C LEU A 125 10.63 10.46 16.51
N ILE A 126 10.14 9.23 16.66
CA ILE A 126 10.65 8.06 15.94
C ILE A 126 10.39 8.20 14.43
N ALA A 127 9.16 8.54 14.07
CA ALA A 127 8.77 8.76 12.69
C ALA A 127 9.59 9.89 12.04
N HIS A 128 9.80 11.00 12.75
CA HIS A 128 10.66 12.09 12.32
C HIS A 128 12.08 11.59 12.02
N LYS A 129 12.70 10.84 12.95
CA LYS A 129 14.06 10.31 12.77
C LYS A 129 14.15 9.37 11.57
N LEU A 130 13.15 8.51 11.37
CA LEU A 130 13.09 7.59 10.22
C LEU A 130 12.98 8.36 8.89
N VAL A 131 12.06 9.32 8.80
CA VAL A 131 11.87 10.13 7.59
C VAL A 131 13.12 10.97 7.30
N LYS A 132 13.66 11.63 8.32
CA LYS A 132 14.89 12.42 8.20
C LYS A 132 16.06 11.57 7.70
N LYS A 133 16.27 10.39 8.28
CA LYS A 133 17.35 9.48 7.87
C LYS A 133 17.21 9.03 6.41
N SER A 134 16.00 8.71 5.97
CA SER A 134 15.71 8.33 4.59
C SER A 134 15.98 9.48 3.61
N ASN A 135 15.50 10.69 3.94
CA ASN A 135 15.72 11.87 3.12
C ASN A 135 17.22 12.22 3.03
N GLU A 136 17.98 12.10 4.13
CA GLU A 136 19.43 12.29 4.15
C GLU A 136 20.19 11.26 3.30
N ASP A 137 19.66 10.04 3.17
CA ASP A 137 20.18 9.01 2.28
C ASP A 137 19.67 9.15 0.82
N GLY A 138 18.92 10.22 0.54
CA GLY A 138 18.40 10.55 -0.78
C GLY A 138 17.07 9.90 -1.12
N TYR A 139 16.41 9.18 -0.21
CA TYR A 139 15.12 8.54 -0.50
C TYR A 139 13.97 9.32 0.14
N LEU A 140 13.15 9.96 -0.71
CA LEU A 140 11.91 10.60 -0.28
C LEU A 140 10.98 9.59 0.41
N VAL A 141 10.31 9.98 1.49
CA VAL A 141 9.28 9.16 2.13
C VAL A 141 7.90 9.66 1.76
N GLY A 142 7.07 8.78 1.19
CA GLY A 142 5.67 9.06 0.93
C GLY A 142 4.87 9.04 2.23
N SER A 143 4.02 10.05 2.43
CA SER A 143 3.08 10.08 3.55
C SER A 143 1.94 9.08 3.32
N ARG A 144 1.43 8.44 4.38
CA ARG A 144 0.32 7.49 4.27
C ARG A 144 -0.60 7.55 5.48
N GLY A 145 -1.88 7.23 5.23
CA GLY A 145 -2.85 6.98 6.29
C GLY A 145 -3.37 8.28 6.90
N SER A 146 -3.67 8.26 8.20
CA SER A 146 -4.27 9.40 8.90
C SER A 146 -3.28 10.36 9.54
N VAL A 147 -1.97 10.08 9.52
CA VAL A 147 -0.97 10.94 10.16
C VAL A 147 -0.91 12.35 9.53
N GLY A 148 -1.22 12.46 8.23
CA GLY A 148 -1.36 13.73 7.52
C GLY A 148 -2.52 14.63 8.00
N SER A 149 -3.36 14.15 8.92
CA SER A 149 -4.35 14.96 9.62
C SER A 149 -3.76 15.81 10.75
N SER A 150 -2.51 15.57 11.16
CA SER A 150 -1.84 16.29 12.26
C SER A 150 -0.89 17.37 11.76
N LEU A 151 -1.09 18.59 12.23
CA LEU A 151 -0.18 19.72 12.00
C LEU A 151 1.17 19.49 12.70
N VAL A 152 1.16 18.86 13.89
CA VAL A 152 2.39 18.43 14.58
C VAL A 152 3.19 17.47 13.71
N ALA A 153 2.53 16.57 12.97
CA ALA A 153 3.23 15.68 12.04
C ALA A 153 3.86 16.44 10.87
N THR A 154 3.16 17.45 10.33
CA THR A 154 3.69 18.33 9.29
C THR A 154 4.93 19.08 9.79
N PHE A 155 4.87 19.68 10.98
CA PHE A 155 5.99 20.45 11.53
C PHE A 155 7.18 19.58 11.98
N CYS A 156 6.92 18.35 12.39
CA CYS A 156 7.97 17.36 12.59
C CYS A 156 8.52 16.78 11.27
N GLY A 157 8.06 17.20 10.09
CA GLY A 157 8.54 16.68 8.81
C GLY A 157 8.23 15.19 8.60
N ILE A 158 7.21 14.65 9.29
CA ILE A 158 6.76 13.26 9.15
C ILE A 158 5.88 13.10 7.89
N THR A 159 5.15 14.17 7.54
CA THR A 159 4.20 14.21 6.42
C THR A 159 4.33 15.51 5.66
N GLU A 160 4.17 15.46 4.34
CA GLU A 160 4.12 16.66 3.49
C GLU A 160 2.73 17.30 3.46
N VAL A 161 1.70 16.54 3.87
CA VAL A 161 0.33 17.04 3.96
C VAL A 161 0.23 18.07 5.07
N ASN A 162 -0.23 19.29 4.74
CA ASN A 162 -0.57 20.33 5.70
C ASN A 162 -2.09 20.35 5.96
N PRO A 163 -2.56 20.03 7.18
CA PRO A 163 -3.98 19.88 7.46
C PRO A 163 -4.70 21.20 7.77
N LEU A 164 -4.01 22.34 7.77
CA LEU A 164 -4.64 23.65 7.98
C LEU A 164 -5.64 23.98 6.85
N PRO A 165 -6.56 24.93 7.07
CA PRO A 165 -7.39 25.48 5.99
C PRO A 165 -6.53 26.01 4.83
N PRO A 166 -7.06 26.08 3.60
CA PRO A 166 -6.36 26.67 2.46
C PRO A 166 -5.82 28.06 2.80
N HIS A 167 -4.56 28.32 2.50
CA HIS A 167 -3.92 29.58 2.82
C HIS A 167 -2.76 29.92 1.88
N TYR A 168 -2.49 31.22 1.81
CA TYR A 168 -1.26 31.74 1.24
C TYR A 168 -0.17 31.85 2.31
N LEU A 169 1.08 31.66 1.90
CA LEU A 169 2.25 31.79 2.76
C LEU A 169 3.40 32.47 2.01
N CYS A 170 4.01 33.49 2.61
CA CYS A 170 5.24 34.08 2.09
C CYS A 170 6.46 33.45 2.77
N SER A 171 7.33 32.83 1.98
CA SER A 171 8.58 32.23 2.47
C SER A 171 9.63 33.25 2.94
N HIS A 172 9.44 34.54 2.66
CA HIS A 172 10.40 35.60 2.99
C HIS A 172 10.00 36.42 4.22
N CYS A 173 8.77 36.92 4.28
CA CYS A 173 8.32 37.78 5.39
C CYS A 173 7.28 37.12 6.30
N CYS A 174 7.04 35.81 6.13
CA CYS A 174 6.10 35.01 6.92
C CYS A 174 4.64 35.50 6.89
N TYR A 175 4.27 36.38 5.95
CA TYR A 175 2.88 36.76 5.74
C TYR A 175 2.03 35.53 5.41
N SER A 176 0.90 35.39 6.09
CA SER A 176 -0.07 34.31 5.84
C SER A 176 -1.49 34.84 5.76
N GLU A 177 -2.30 34.28 4.86
CA GLU A 177 -3.71 34.60 4.68
C GLU A 177 -4.53 33.31 4.55
N PHE A 178 -5.40 33.05 5.53
CA PHE A 178 -6.20 31.83 5.61
C PHE A 178 -7.60 32.03 5.05
N ILE A 179 -8.08 31.05 4.28
CA ILE A 179 -9.42 31.00 3.72
C ILE A 179 -10.23 29.93 4.46
N THR A 180 -11.18 30.37 5.29
CA THR A 180 -11.93 29.49 6.21
C THR A 180 -13.43 29.46 5.94
N ASP A 181 -13.89 30.06 4.85
CA ASP A 181 -15.30 30.12 4.47
C ASP A 181 -15.78 28.87 3.71
N GLY A 182 -14.88 27.92 3.44
CA GLY A 182 -15.15 26.69 2.70
C GLY A 182 -15.24 26.88 1.17
N SER A 183 -14.86 28.05 0.66
CA SER A 183 -14.86 28.32 -0.79
C SER A 183 -13.81 27.51 -1.57
N TYR A 184 -12.73 27.10 -0.90
CA TYR A 184 -11.68 26.24 -1.44
C TYR A 184 -11.51 24.98 -0.59
N ASN A 185 -11.24 23.85 -1.24
CA ASN A 185 -11.02 22.56 -0.57
C ASN A 185 -9.53 22.25 -0.32
N SER A 186 -8.64 22.93 -1.03
CA SER A 186 -7.19 22.80 -0.98
C SER A 186 -6.52 24.14 -1.33
N GLY A 187 -5.40 24.43 -0.68
CA GLY A 187 -4.55 25.57 -1.01
C GLY A 187 -4.03 25.49 -2.43
N ALA A 188 -3.76 24.27 -2.93
CA ALA A 188 -3.35 24.07 -4.32
C ALA A 188 -4.35 24.65 -5.34
N ASP A 189 -5.63 24.80 -4.98
CA ASP A 189 -6.65 25.36 -5.89
C ASP A 189 -6.74 26.90 -5.84
N LEU A 190 -5.96 27.55 -4.98
CA LEU A 190 -5.94 29.01 -4.86
C LEU A 190 -5.26 29.62 -6.09
N PRO A 191 -5.77 30.74 -6.62
CA PRO A 191 -5.10 31.44 -7.72
C PRO A 191 -3.77 32.01 -7.25
N ASP A 192 -2.82 32.17 -8.17
CA ASP A 192 -1.54 32.81 -7.85
C ASP A 192 -1.73 34.24 -7.35
N LYS A 193 -0.96 34.59 -6.31
CA LYS A 193 -1.04 35.89 -5.64
C LYS A 193 0.36 36.33 -5.22
N VAL A 194 0.58 37.64 -5.20
CA VAL A 194 1.84 38.23 -4.69
C VAL A 194 1.66 38.68 -3.24
N CYS A 195 2.73 38.60 -2.47
CA CYS A 195 2.75 38.97 -1.07
C CYS A 195 2.53 40.48 -0.92
N PRO A 196 1.52 40.93 -0.15
CA PRO A 196 1.31 42.36 0.08
C PRO A 196 2.41 42.99 0.94
N GLY A 197 3.18 42.18 1.69
CA GLY A 197 4.27 42.65 2.54
C GLY A 197 5.59 42.88 1.80
N CYS A 198 6.01 41.95 0.95
CA CYS A 198 7.32 42.02 0.27
C CYS A 198 7.28 41.93 -1.27
N GLY A 199 6.11 41.73 -1.87
CA GLY A 199 5.94 41.65 -3.34
C GLY A 199 6.36 40.34 -3.99
N LEU A 200 6.90 39.37 -3.25
CA LEU A 200 7.25 38.05 -3.78
C LEU A 200 6.02 37.15 -3.99
N PRO A 201 6.05 36.19 -4.93
CA PRO A 201 4.98 35.21 -5.09
C PRO A 201 4.67 34.48 -3.78
N LEU A 202 3.38 34.28 -3.49
CA LEU A 202 2.93 33.54 -2.32
C LEU A 202 2.88 32.04 -2.65
N ALA A 203 3.42 31.22 -1.74
CA ALA A 203 3.17 29.79 -1.75
C ALA A 203 1.73 29.51 -1.32
N LYS A 204 1.21 28.37 -1.76
CA LYS A 204 -0.16 27.91 -1.52
C LYS A 204 -0.12 26.62 -0.72
N ASN A 205 -0.90 26.52 0.36
CA ASN A 205 -0.86 25.34 1.23
C ASN A 205 -2.18 25.13 1.99
N GLY A 206 -2.30 24.00 2.69
CA GLY A 206 -3.45 23.64 3.52
C GLY A 206 -4.52 22.86 2.78
N HIS A 207 -5.02 21.77 3.37
CA HIS A 207 -6.01 20.88 2.76
C HIS A 207 -7.28 20.69 3.61
N ASP A 208 -7.47 21.51 4.64
CA ASP A 208 -8.61 21.49 5.57
C ASP A 208 -8.93 20.07 6.08
N ILE A 209 -8.06 19.56 6.94
CA ILE A 209 -8.16 18.19 7.48
C ILE A 209 -8.26 18.25 9.02
N PRO A 210 -9.31 17.70 9.64
CA PRO A 210 -9.47 17.70 11.08
C PRO A 210 -8.48 16.72 11.74
N PHE A 211 -7.87 17.16 12.84
CA PHE A 211 -6.92 16.38 13.63
C PHE A 211 -7.56 15.11 14.20
N GLU A 212 -8.83 15.20 14.55
CA GLU A 212 -9.61 14.16 15.21
C GLU A 212 -9.79 12.92 14.33
N THR A 213 -9.62 13.03 13.01
CA THR A 213 -9.49 11.88 12.09
C THR A 213 -8.35 10.93 12.50
N PHE A 214 -7.29 11.47 13.11
CA PHE A 214 -6.14 10.73 13.58
C PHE A 214 -6.37 10.12 14.97
N LEU A 215 -6.64 10.94 15.99
CA LEU A 215 -6.66 10.53 17.41
C LEU A 215 -8.05 10.54 18.08
N GLY A 216 -9.10 10.88 17.33
CA GLY A 216 -10.42 11.15 17.92
C GLY A 216 -10.42 12.42 18.77
N PHE A 217 -11.48 12.61 19.55
CA PHE A 217 -11.62 13.77 20.44
C PHE A 217 -11.04 13.53 21.84
N LYS A 218 -10.92 12.27 22.26
CA LYS A 218 -10.49 11.90 23.62
C LYS A 218 -9.18 11.11 23.65
N GLY A 219 -8.47 10.98 22.53
CA GLY A 219 -7.33 10.06 22.43
C GLY A 219 -7.74 8.59 22.55
N ASP A 220 -9.01 8.27 22.30
CA ASP A 220 -9.59 6.93 22.41
C ASP A 220 -9.18 5.99 21.27
N LYS A 221 -8.39 6.50 20.32
CA LYS A 221 -7.83 5.75 19.21
C LYS A 221 -6.31 5.71 19.32
N VAL A 222 -5.75 4.50 19.36
CA VAL A 222 -4.30 4.30 19.24
C VAL A 222 -3.87 4.69 17.81
N PRO A 223 -2.89 5.60 17.65
CA PRO A 223 -2.42 6.02 16.35
C PRO A 223 -1.50 4.99 15.72
N ASP A 224 -1.75 4.66 14.46
CA ASP A 224 -0.78 3.98 13.58
C ASP A 224 -0.05 5.06 12.76
N ILE A 225 1.28 5.03 12.75
CA ILE A 225 2.09 5.86 11.86
C ILE A 225 2.51 5.01 10.66
N ASP A 226 1.87 5.30 9.52
CA ASP A 226 2.14 4.66 8.25
C ASP A 226 3.09 5.52 7.40
N LEU A 227 4.21 4.94 6.98
CA LEU A 227 5.19 5.61 6.12
C LEU A 227 5.52 4.73 4.92
N ASN A 228 5.42 5.30 3.71
CA ASN A 228 5.80 4.63 2.47
C ASN A 228 7.25 4.97 2.14
N PHE A 229 8.17 4.06 2.45
CA PHE A 229 9.56 4.12 2.00
C PHE A 229 9.70 3.51 0.61
N SER A 230 10.76 3.86 -0.11
CA SER A 230 11.15 3.11 -1.30
C SER A 230 11.33 1.63 -0.95
N GLY A 231 10.86 0.74 -1.84
CA GLY A 231 11.12 -0.70 -1.72
C GLY A 231 12.61 -1.04 -1.61
N GLU A 232 13.49 -0.24 -2.24
CA GLU A 232 14.95 -0.39 -2.16
C GLU A 232 15.51 -0.01 -0.79
N TYR A 233 14.86 0.93 -0.09
CA TYR A 233 15.33 1.49 1.18
C TYR A 233 14.64 0.88 2.41
N GLN A 234 13.54 0.15 2.22
CA GLN A 234 12.70 -0.36 3.30
C GLN A 234 13.50 -1.17 4.36
N ALA A 235 14.41 -2.03 3.90
CA ALA A 235 15.26 -2.83 4.79
C ALA A 235 16.22 -1.97 5.63
N ASN A 236 16.73 -0.88 5.06
CA ASN A 236 17.59 0.07 5.76
C ASN A 236 16.81 0.82 6.84
N ALA A 237 15.57 1.24 6.53
CA ALA A 237 14.67 1.85 7.50
C ALA A 237 14.33 0.89 8.64
N HIS A 238 14.07 -0.40 8.36
CA HIS A 238 13.89 -1.41 9.41
C HIS A 238 15.13 -1.53 10.30
N LYS A 239 16.33 -1.66 9.69
CA LYS A 239 17.58 -1.76 10.44
C LYS A 239 17.86 -0.52 11.29
N TYR A 240 17.46 0.66 10.83
CA TYR A 240 17.60 1.88 11.61
C TYR A 240 16.76 1.85 12.90
N THR A 241 15.59 1.21 12.90
CA THR A 241 14.82 1.02 14.14
C THR A 241 15.56 0.14 15.15
N GLU A 242 16.30 -0.88 14.71
CA GLU A 242 17.15 -1.69 15.61
C GLU A 242 18.24 -0.83 16.27
N ASN A 243 18.78 0.18 15.56
CA ASN A 243 19.75 1.11 16.15
C ASN A 243 19.10 2.05 17.18
N LEU A 244 17.84 2.44 16.96
CA LEU A 244 17.10 3.34 17.87
C LEU A 244 16.71 2.64 19.18
N PHE A 245 16.16 1.42 19.09
CA PHE A 245 15.60 0.72 20.27
C PHE A 245 16.48 -0.41 20.80
N GLY A 246 17.39 -0.92 19.99
CA GLY A 246 18.11 -2.17 20.23
C GLY A 246 17.44 -3.33 19.50
N LYS A 247 18.26 -4.20 18.91
CA LYS A 247 17.83 -5.35 18.12
C LYS A 247 16.92 -6.32 18.88
N ASP A 248 17.09 -6.43 20.20
CA ASP A 248 16.30 -7.31 21.05
C ASP A 248 14.93 -6.71 21.47
N TYR A 249 14.62 -5.50 21.00
CA TYR A 249 13.40 -4.76 21.33
C TYR A 249 12.54 -4.41 20.10
N VAL A 250 12.94 -4.88 18.92
CA VAL A 250 12.19 -4.67 17.67
C VAL A 250 12.02 -6.00 16.95
N PHE A 251 10.78 -6.37 16.69
CA PHE A 251 10.44 -7.63 16.05
C PHE A 251 9.56 -7.40 14.84
N ARG A 252 9.78 -8.18 13.77
CA ARG A 252 8.87 -8.15 12.63
C ARG A 252 7.53 -8.74 13.06
N ALA A 253 6.41 -8.09 12.72
CA ALA A 253 5.12 -8.71 12.97
C ALA A 253 5.00 -10.00 12.11
N GLY A 254 4.66 -11.11 12.75
CA GLY A 254 4.40 -12.38 12.07
C GLY A 254 3.03 -12.39 11.39
N THR A 255 2.89 -13.24 10.37
CA THR A 255 1.61 -13.51 9.73
C THR A 255 1.31 -15.00 9.72
N ILE A 256 0.02 -15.34 9.84
CA ILE A 256 -0.46 -16.72 9.73
C ILE A 256 -1.25 -16.82 8.42
N ALA A 257 -0.67 -17.50 7.43
CA ALA A 257 -1.34 -17.73 6.17
C ALA A 257 -2.29 -18.92 6.31
N THR A 258 -3.58 -18.67 6.09
CA THR A 258 -4.63 -19.69 6.13
C THR A 258 -5.00 -20.17 4.74
N ILE A 259 -5.69 -21.31 4.67
CA ILE A 259 -6.23 -21.82 3.41
C ILE A 259 -7.45 -20.97 3.02
N ALA A 260 -7.34 -20.25 1.90
CA ALA A 260 -8.45 -19.54 1.27
C ALA A 260 -9.17 -20.40 0.22
N ASP A 261 -10.36 -19.96 -0.21
CA ASP A 261 -11.28 -20.69 -1.08
C ASP A 261 -10.62 -21.32 -2.31
N LYS A 262 -9.77 -20.57 -3.03
CA LYS A 262 -9.10 -21.07 -4.24
C LYS A 262 -8.17 -22.26 -3.94
N THR A 263 -7.45 -22.22 -2.83
CA THR A 263 -6.57 -23.31 -2.41
C THR A 263 -7.39 -24.50 -1.91
N ALA A 264 -8.41 -24.25 -1.09
CA ALA A 264 -9.33 -25.28 -0.61
C ALA A 264 -10.03 -26.00 -1.79
N TYR A 265 -10.48 -25.27 -2.81
CA TYR A 265 -11.07 -25.84 -4.01
C TYR A 265 -10.11 -26.80 -4.73
N GLY A 266 -8.84 -26.40 -4.89
CA GLY A 266 -7.80 -27.25 -5.45
C GLY A 266 -7.59 -28.55 -4.65
N PHE A 267 -7.54 -28.47 -3.32
CA PHE A 267 -7.42 -29.64 -2.46
C PHE A 267 -8.62 -30.58 -2.55
N VAL A 268 -9.84 -30.03 -2.50
CA VAL A 268 -11.08 -30.81 -2.63
C VAL A 268 -11.14 -31.51 -3.99
N LYS A 269 -10.82 -30.82 -5.09
CA LYS A 269 -10.81 -31.40 -6.43
C LYS A 269 -9.81 -32.54 -6.55
N LYS A 270 -8.56 -32.30 -6.17
CA LYS A 270 -7.50 -33.32 -6.20
C LYS A 270 -7.87 -34.54 -5.36
N TYR A 271 -8.43 -34.35 -4.16
CA TYR A 271 -8.88 -35.44 -3.31
C TYR A 271 -9.99 -36.28 -3.95
N LEU A 272 -11.01 -35.62 -4.52
CA LEU A 272 -12.12 -36.29 -5.19
C LEU A 272 -11.68 -37.06 -6.43
N GLU A 273 -10.72 -36.50 -7.20
CA GLU A 273 -10.09 -37.14 -8.36
C GLU A 273 -9.30 -38.39 -7.93
N GLN A 274 -8.48 -38.29 -6.87
CA GLN A 274 -7.75 -39.43 -6.31
C GLN A 274 -8.68 -40.53 -5.79
N ALA A 275 -9.80 -40.14 -5.17
CA ALA A 275 -10.82 -41.07 -4.72
C ALA A 275 -11.71 -41.60 -5.87
N ASN A 276 -11.52 -41.13 -7.11
CA ASN A 276 -12.35 -41.42 -8.27
C ASN A 276 -13.85 -41.20 -8.01
N THR A 277 -14.19 -40.11 -7.31
CA THR A 277 -15.57 -39.76 -6.94
C THR A 277 -15.98 -38.41 -7.53
N PHE A 278 -17.19 -38.35 -8.06
CA PHE A 278 -17.80 -37.11 -8.51
C PHE A 278 -18.81 -36.60 -7.48
N LYS A 279 -18.72 -35.31 -7.14
CA LYS A 279 -19.63 -34.62 -6.22
C LYS A 279 -20.25 -33.41 -6.90
N ARG A 280 -21.49 -33.08 -6.51
CA ARG A 280 -22.21 -31.90 -6.99
C ARG A 280 -21.51 -30.62 -6.54
N SER A 281 -21.66 -29.52 -7.27
CA SER A 281 -21.05 -28.23 -6.95
C SER A 281 -21.39 -27.74 -5.54
N ALA A 282 -22.62 -27.97 -5.07
CA ALA A 282 -23.03 -27.62 -3.70
C ALA A 282 -22.21 -28.38 -2.62
N GLU A 283 -21.92 -29.67 -2.86
CA GLU A 283 -21.11 -30.48 -1.95
C GLU A 283 -19.63 -30.04 -1.99
N ILE A 284 -19.11 -29.72 -3.18
CA ILE A 284 -17.77 -29.14 -3.32
C ILE A 284 -17.70 -27.83 -2.54
N GLY A 285 -18.70 -26.95 -2.66
CA GLY A 285 -18.78 -25.70 -1.91
C GLY A 285 -18.76 -25.90 -0.40
N ARG A 286 -19.53 -26.87 0.12
CA ARG A 286 -19.51 -27.24 1.55
C ARG A 286 -18.13 -27.72 1.99
N LEU A 287 -17.51 -28.63 1.23
CA LEU A 287 -16.17 -29.17 1.55
C LEU A 287 -15.10 -28.08 1.52
N VAL A 288 -15.18 -27.15 0.55
CA VAL A 288 -14.29 -25.99 0.47
C VAL A 288 -14.43 -25.14 1.72
N SER A 289 -15.65 -24.74 2.09
CA SER A 289 -15.88 -23.93 3.29
C SER A 289 -15.34 -24.61 4.56
N GLY A 290 -15.54 -25.92 4.73
CA GLY A 290 -14.99 -26.65 5.89
C GLY A 290 -13.47 -26.79 5.93
N CYS A 291 -12.76 -26.53 4.82
CA CYS A 291 -11.29 -26.53 4.77
C CYS A 291 -10.67 -25.14 4.93
N THR A 292 -11.47 -24.08 4.79
CA THR A 292 -10.99 -22.68 4.86
C THR A 292 -10.62 -22.29 6.28
N GLY A 293 -9.70 -21.32 6.41
CA GLY A 293 -9.27 -20.79 7.72
C GLY A 293 -8.23 -21.64 8.46
N VAL A 294 -7.97 -22.89 8.03
CA VAL A 294 -6.91 -23.71 8.60
C VAL A 294 -5.53 -23.11 8.27
N LYS A 295 -4.64 -23.02 9.28
CA LYS A 295 -3.25 -22.57 9.10
C LYS A 295 -2.53 -23.46 8.08
N ARG A 296 -1.85 -22.81 7.13
CA ARG A 296 -1.00 -23.47 6.12
C ARG A 296 0.47 -23.21 6.36
N THR A 297 0.87 -21.95 6.51
CA THR A 297 2.26 -21.51 6.73
C THR A 297 2.29 -20.28 7.64
N THR A 298 3.48 -19.88 8.07
CA THR A 298 3.72 -18.57 8.68
C THR A 298 4.53 -17.70 7.73
N GLY A 299 4.46 -16.39 7.91
CA GLY A 299 5.18 -15.42 7.11
C GLY A 299 5.51 -14.17 7.91
N GLN A 300 5.82 -13.10 7.18
CA GLN A 300 6.16 -11.80 7.74
C GLN A 300 5.15 -10.74 7.29
N HIS A 301 4.86 -9.78 8.15
CA HIS A 301 4.10 -8.59 7.78
C HIS A 301 4.86 -7.80 6.70
N PRO A 302 4.20 -7.10 5.77
CA PRO A 302 4.87 -6.36 4.70
C PRO A 302 5.76 -5.20 5.17
N GLY A 303 5.49 -4.62 6.35
CA GLY A 303 6.30 -3.51 6.88
C GLY A 303 6.24 -3.28 8.38
N GLY A 304 5.48 -4.10 9.10
CA GLY A 304 5.11 -3.83 10.49
C GLY A 304 6.19 -4.30 11.45
N LEU A 305 6.71 -3.39 12.24
CA LEU A 305 7.66 -3.66 13.31
C LEU A 305 7.00 -3.41 14.67
N MET A 306 7.03 -4.41 15.53
CA MET A 306 6.56 -4.34 16.91
C MET A 306 7.70 -3.84 17.79
N VAL A 307 7.48 -2.71 18.46
CA VAL A 307 8.47 -2.10 19.35
C VAL A 307 8.13 -2.44 20.80
N VAL A 308 9.08 -3.04 21.50
CA VAL A 308 8.96 -3.43 22.91
C VAL A 308 9.65 -2.38 23.79
N PRO A 309 9.00 -1.90 24.87
CA PRO A 309 9.67 -1.03 25.83
C PRO A 309 10.88 -1.74 26.45
N LYS A 310 11.99 -1.02 26.64
CA LYS A 310 13.24 -1.60 27.20
C LYS A 310 13.09 -2.21 28.58
N SER A 311 12.08 -1.78 29.33
CA SER A 311 11.73 -2.30 30.66
C SER A 311 11.00 -3.65 30.62
N LEU A 312 10.64 -4.16 29.44
CA LEU A 312 9.81 -5.34 29.26
C LEU A 312 10.46 -6.36 28.32
N ASP A 313 10.08 -7.62 28.51
CA ASP A 313 10.45 -8.74 27.64
C ASP A 313 9.30 -9.04 26.67
N ILE A 314 9.62 -9.29 25.40
CA ILE A 314 8.66 -9.64 24.35
C ILE A 314 7.82 -10.88 24.68
N HIS A 315 8.36 -11.83 25.45
CA HIS A 315 7.67 -13.05 25.87
C HIS A 315 6.50 -12.79 26.82
N ARG A 316 6.36 -11.57 27.35
CA ARG A 316 5.13 -11.14 28.03
C ARG A 316 3.94 -10.97 27.07
N PHE A 317 4.19 -10.83 25.78
CA PHE A 317 3.19 -10.53 24.77
C PHE A 317 3.01 -11.66 23.76
N THR A 318 4.12 -12.25 23.30
CA THR A 318 4.10 -13.26 22.25
C THR A 318 5.35 -14.14 22.29
N PRO A 319 5.25 -15.43 21.95
CA PRO A 319 6.40 -16.21 21.52
C PRO A 319 7.03 -15.61 20.26
N LEU A 320 8.24 -16.06 19.95
CA LEU A 320 8.97 -15.67 18.74
C LEU A 320 9.20 -16.89 17.85
N GLN A 321 9.31 -16.65 16.54
CA GLN A 321 9.70 -17.66 15.58
C GLN A 321 10.44 -17.04 14.39
N ARG A 322 10.86 -17.89 13.44
CA ARG A 322 11.28 -17.44 12.11
C ARG A 322 10.11 -17.58 11.13
N PRO A 323 9.99 -16.68 10.13
CA PRO A 323 8.97 -16.80 9.12
C PRO A 323 9.17 -18.09 8.31
N ALA A 324 8.09 -18.83 8.06
CA ALA A 324 8.10 -20.13 7.38
C ALA A 324 9.08 -21.18 7.98
N ASP A 325 9.47 -21.01 9.24
CA ASP A 325 10.45 -21.84 9.94
C ASP A 325 11.80 -21.95 9.22
N ASP A 326 12.17 -20.96 8.39
CA ASP A 326 13.45 -20.94 7.68
C ASP A 326 14.61 -20.65 8.66
N PRO A 327 15.51 -21.63 8.93
CA PRO A 327 16.60 -21.43 9.86
C PRO A 327 17.66 -20.43 9.36
N LYS A 328 17.68 -20.13 8.06
CA LYS A 328 18.62 -19.17 7.44
C LYS A 328 18.09 -17.74 7.46
N SER A 329 16.80 -17.54 7.70
CA SER A 329 16.21 -16.19 7.76
C SER A 329 16.82 -15.39 8.90
N GLY A 330 17.40 -14.23 8.59
CA GLY A 330 17.92 -13.31 9.61
C GLY A 330 16.82 -12.61 10.43
N THR A 331 15.58 -12.65 9.95
CA THR A 331 14.43 -11.97 10.53
C THR A 331 13.77 -12.82 11.62
N ILE A 332 13.48 -12.20 12.76
CA ILE A 332 12.69 -12.80 13.84
C ILE A 332 11.30 -12.18 13.81
N THR A 333 10.27 -13.03 13.84
CA THR A 333 8.86 -12.62 13.82
C THR A 333 8.15 -12.93 15.12
N THR A 334 7.16 -12.11 15.48
CA THR A 334 6.17 -12.48 16.49
C THR A 334 5.42 -13.74 16.08
N HIS A 335 5.14 -14.64 17.03
CA HIS A 335 4.34 -15.84 16.77
C HIS A 335 2.87 -15.52 16.60
N PHE A 336 2.35 -14.64 17.46
CA PHE A 336 1.04 -14.05 17.26
C PHE A 336 1.09 -13.01 16.14
N ASP A 337 0.02 -12.96 15.35
CA ASP A 337 -0.16 -11.88 14.40
C ASP A 337 -0.41 -10.55 15.10
N TYR A 338 -0.25 -9.45 14.37
CA TYR A 338 -0.48 -8.11 14.90
C TYR A 338 -1.89 -7.95 15.49
N HIS A 339 -2.92 -8.53 14.86
CA HIS A 339 -4.31 -8.39 15.32
C HIS A 339 -4.53 -8.92 16.74
N SER A 340 -3.76 -9.93 17.15
CA SER A 340 -3.83 -10.48 18.50
C SER A 340 -3.18 -9.59 19.57
N ILE A 341 -2.28 -8.67 19.17
CA ILE A 341 -1.48 -7.83 20.08
C ILE A 341 -1.55 -6.32 19.77
N SER A 342 -2.47 -5.88 18.90
CA SER A 342 -2.52 -4.52 18.35
C SER A 342 -2.68 -3.43 19.41
N ASP A 343 -3.40 -3.74 20.48
CA ASP A 343 -3.73 -2.79 21.54
C ASP A 343 -2.70 -2.84 22.69
N ARG A 344 -1.63 -3.62 22.53
CA ARG A 344 -0.64 -3.91 23.57
C ARG A 344 0.72 -3.29 23.28
N LEU A 345 1.16 -3.34 22.03
CA LEU A 345 2.46 -2.84 21.62
C LEU A 345 2.31 -1.87 20.46
N VAL A 346 3.24 -0.92 20.40
CA VAL A 346 3.34 0.01 19.29
C VAL A 346 3.80 -0.72 18.03
N LYS A 347 3.13 -0.45 16.92
CA LYS A 347 3.51 -0.88 15.58
C LYS A 347 4.04 0.31 14.79
N LEU A 348 5.21 0.16 14.19
CA LEU A 348 5.73 1.06 13.16
C LEU A 348 5.51 0.41 11.79
N ASP A 349 4.63 0.97 10.97
CA ASP A 349 4.38 0.46 9.61
C ASP A 349 5.31 1.16 8.61
N ILE A 350 6.51 0.58 8.50
CA ILE A 350 7.56 0.97 7.54
C ILE A 350 7.34 0.15 6.27
N LEU A 351 6.46 0.64 5.40
CA LEU A 351 6.00 -0.04 4.20
C LEU A 351 6.92 0.28 3.01
N GLY A 352 7.13 -0.72 2.15
CA GLY A 352 7.78 -0.51 0.85
C GLY A 352 6.73 -0.11 -0.18
N HIS A 353 7.03 0.92 -0.97
CA HIS A 353 6.17 1.43 -2.02
C HIS A 353 6.99 1.86 -3.24
N ASP A 354 6.38 1.81 -4.42
CA ASP A 354 7.06 2.12 -5.67
C ASP A 354 7.15 3.62 -5.94
N ASP A 355 6.13 4.41 -5.55
CA ASP A 355 6.11 5.86 -5.77
C ASP A 355 7.38 6.59 -5.30
N PRO A 356 7.88 6.38 -4.07
CA PRO A 356 9.19 6.91 -3.67
C PRO A 356 10.35 6.51 -4.58
N THR A 357 10.38 5.26 -5.03
CA THR A 357 11.43 4.73 -5.92
C THR A 357 11.34 5.38 -7.31
N VAL A 358 10.12 5.54 -7.84
CA VAL A 358 9.86 6.22 -9.12
C VAL A 358 10.28 7.68 -9.04
N ILE A 359 9.86 8.41 -8.00
CA ILE A 359 10.26 9.81 -7.81
C ILE A 359 11.78 9.92 -7.71
N LYS A 360 12.44 9.09 -6.89
CA LYS A 360 13.90 9.12 -6.78
C LYS A 360 14.59 8.93 -8.13
N MET A 361 14.14 7.95 -8.91
CA MET A 361 14.69 7.72 -10.25
C MET A 361 14.42 8.89 -11.20
N LEU A 362 13.26 9.54 -11.11
CA LEU A 362 12.94 10.74 -11.89
C LEU A 362 13.82 11.92 -11.51
N GLU A 363 14.03 12.17 -10.22
CA GLU A 363 14.95 13.21 -9.73
C GLU A 363 16.39 12.93 -10.21
N ASP A 364 16.86 11.68 -10.12
CA ASP A 364 18.20 11.29 -10.58
C ASP A 364 18.40 11.46 -12.08
N LEU A 365 17.37 11.16 -12.88
CA LEU A 365 17.44 11.25 -14.34
C LEU A 365 17.31 12.68 -14.87
N THR A 366 16.62 13.57 -14.15
CA THR A 366 16.24 14.89 -14.65
C THR A 366 16.90 16.05 -13.89
N GLY A 367 17.36 15.83 -12.67
CA GLY A 367 17.85 16.87 -11.76
C GLY A 367 16.75 17.78 -11.19
N VAL A 368 15.47 17.50 -11.47
CA VAL A 368 14.34 18.29 -10.97
C VAL A 368 13.92 17.78 -9.58
N ASP A 369 13.95 18.64 -8.58
CA ASP A 369 13.41 18.35 -7.24
C ASP A 369 11.88 18.21 -7.31
N ALA A 370 11.36 17.02 -7.00
CA ALA A 370 9.93 16.75 -7.09
C ALA A 370 9.10 17.60 -6.12
N LYS A 371 9.68 18.08 -5.01
CA LYS A 371 8.99 18.96 -4.05
C LYS A 371 8.77 20.37 -4.59
N SER A 372 9.56 20.79 -5.57
CA SER A 372 9.44 22.10 -6.21
C SER A 372 8.29 22.19 -7.24
N ILE A 373 7.71 21.04 -7.63
CA ILE A 373 6.64 20.98 -8.63
C ILE A 373 5.34 21.57 -8.04
N PRO A 374 4.76 22.62 -8.66
CA PRO A 374 3.50 23.21 -8.21
C PRO A 374 2.33 22.25 -8.46
N LEU A 375 1.45 22.09 -7.47
CA LEU A 375 0.33 21.14 -7.53
C LEU A 375 -0.89 21.63 -8.34
N ASP A 376 -0.72 22.75 -9.04
CA ASP A 376 -1.73 23.36 -9.90
C ASP A 376 -1.22 23.66 -11.31
N ASP A 377 -0.09 23.04 -11.71
CA ASP A 377 0.39 23.11 -13.09
C ASP A 377 -0.72 22.67 -14.08
N GLU A 378 -1.17 23.62 -14.91
CA GLU A 378 -2.34 23.43 -15.78
C GLU A 378 -2.12 22.30 -16.79
N ALA A 379 -0.91 22.17 -17.34
CA ALA A 379 -0.56 21.10 -18.26
C ALA A 379 -0.68 19.73 -17.57
N THR A 380 -0.16 19.60 -16.36
CA THR A 380 -0.26 18.38 -15.54
C THR A 380 -1.71 18.07 -15.15
N LEU A 381 -2.51 19.06 -14.74
CA LEU A 381 -3.94 18.88 -14.47
C LEU A 381 -4.71 18.38 -15.70
N SER A 382 -4.39 18.91 -16.88
CA SER A 382 -5.10 18.55 -18.12
C SER A 382 -4.97 17.05 -18.48
N LEU A 383 -3.89 16.38 -18.05
CA LEU A 383 -3.67 14.94 -18.23
C LEU A 383 -4.81 14.08 -17.65
N PHE A 384 -5.45 14.58 -16.59
CA PHE A 384 -6.52 13.89 -15.87
C PHE A 384 -7.90 14.08 -16.53
N SER A 385 -8.00 14.92 -17.57
CA SER A 385 -9.26 15.24 -18.26
C SER A 385 -9.19 15.11 -19.78
N GLY A 386 -8.00 14.82 -20.33
CA GLY A 386 -7.78 14.68 -21.76
C GLY A 386 -6.39 14.12 -22.08
N VAL A 387 -6.04 14.13 -23.37
CA VAL A 387 -4.79 13.56 -23.91
C VAL A 387 -3.93 14.60 -24.64
N GLU A 388 -4.42 15.83 -24.75
CA GLU A 388 -3.84 16.90 -25.56
C GLU A 388 -2.43 17.26 -25.10
N ALA A 389 -2.18 17.28 -23.79
CA ALA A 389 -0.86 17.54 -23.22
C ALA A 389 0.20 16.48 -23.57
N LEU A 390 -0.22 15.31 -24.05
CA LEU A 390 0.68 14.25 -24.52
C LEU A 390 1.03 14.38 -26.01
N GLY A 391 0.28 15.19 -26.76
CA GLY A 391 0.43 15.36 -28.21
C GLY A 391 -0.08 14.17 -29.03
N VAL A 392 -1.11 13.46 -28.54
CA VAL A 392 -1.70 12.26 -29.17
C VAL A 392 -3.23 12.36 -29.21
N THR A 393 -3.90 11.48 -29.97
CA THR A 393 -5.38 11.39 -29.94
C THR A 393 -5.89 10.24 -29.07
N GLU A 394 -7.15 10.32 -28.66
CA GLU A 394 -7.81 9.28 -27.85
C GLU A 394 -7.79 7.92 -28.56
N GLU A 395 -7.96 7.90 -29.88
CA GLU A 395 -7.96 6.70 -30.70
C GLU A 395 -6.57 6.05 -30.78
N GLU A 396 -5.50 6.84 -30.83
CA GLU A 396 -4.14 6.32 -30.98
C GLU A 396 -3.69 5.55 -29.74
N ILE A 397 -4.04 6.04 -28.56
CA ILE A 397 -3.69 5.42 -27.27
C ILE A 397 -4.86 4.66 -26.64
N ARG A 398 -6.04 4.68 -27.27
CA ARG A 398 -7.27 4.00 -26.84
C ARG A 398 -7.72 4.40 -25.42
N SER A 399 -7.55 5.67 -25.09
CA SER A 399 -7.95 6.22 -23.79
C SER A 399 -8.47 7.65 -23.93
N PRO A 400 -9.56 8.00 -23.24
CA PRO A 400 -10.07 9.37 -23.22
C PRO A 400 -9.25 10.32 -22.34
N VAL A 401 -8.31 9.80 -21.54
CA VAL A 401 -7.46 10.57 -20.61
C VAL A 401 -6.00 10.10 -20.67
N GLY A 402 -5.07 10.99 -20.37
CA GLY A 402 -3.63 10.74 -20.47
C GLY A 402 -3.00 10.04 -19.26
N THR A 403 -3.75 9.35 -18.40
CA THR A 403 -3.25 8.89 -17.10
C THR A 403 -2.61 7.49 -17.08
N TYR A 404 -2.31 6.87 -18.23
CA TYR A 404 -1.58 5.59 -18.26
C TYR A 404 -0.29 5.65 -17.43
N GLY A 405 -0.03 4.63 -16.61
CA GLY A 405 1.15 4.54 -15.75
C GLY A 405 1.20 5.51 -14.56
N ILE A 406 0.25 6.44 -14.42
CA ILE A 406 0.11 7.29 -13.23
C ILE A 406 -0.46 6.43 -12.09
N PRO A 407 0.15 6.41 -10.89
CA PRO A 407 -0.35 5.59 -9.78
C PRO A 407 -1.78 5.99 -9.42
N GLU A 408 -2.60 5.00 -9.06
CA GLU A 408 -4.06 5.09 -8.85
C GLU A 408 -4.87 5.44 -10.12
N PHE A 409 -4.52 6.52 -10.79
CA PHE A 409 -5.26 7.11 -11.91
C PHE A 409 -5.11 6.37 -13.24
N GLY A 410 -4.11 5.50 -13.35
CA GLY A 410 -3.86 4.72 -14.55
C GLY A 410 -4.74 3.50 -14.72
N THR A 411 -5.55 3.11 -13.74
CA THR A 411 -6.42 1.93 -13.86
C THR A 411 -7.63 2.20 -14.76
N ARG A 412 -8.11 1.21 -15.51
CA ARG A 412 -9.30 1.37 -16.37
C ARG A 412 -10.53 1.90 -15.61
N PHE A 413 -10.71 1.46 -14.35
CA PHE A 413 -11.80 1.95 -13.49
C PHE A 413 -11.67 3.45 -13.19
N VAL A 414 -10.48 3.91 -12.82
CA VAL A 414 -10.27 5.34 -12.50
C VAL A 414 -10.23 6.20 -13.76
N ARG A 415 -9.71 5.70 -14.89
CA ARG A 415 -9.79 6.40 -16.19
C ARG A 415 -11.24 6.66 -16.60
N GLN A 416 -12.15 5.71 -16.39
CA GLN A 416 -13.58 5.92 -16.61
C GLN A 416 -14.17 6.97 -15.65
N MET A 417 -13.74 6.97 -14.39
CA MET A 417 -14.17 7.95 -13.40
C MET A 417 -13.69 9.37 -13.76
N LEU A 418 -12.45 9.51 -14.20
CA LEU A 418 -11.87 10.74 -14.72
C LEU A 418 -12.67 11.26 -15.92
N TRP A 419 -13.00 10.39 -16.87
CA TRP A 419 -13.85 10.74 -18.01
C TRP A 419 -15.25 11.21 -17.60
N ASP A 420 -15.87 10.52 -16.64
CA ASP A 420 -17.20 10.86 -16.12
C ASP A 420 -17.21 12.21 -15.37
N THR A 421 -16.08 12.64 -14.80
CA THR A 421 -16.00 13.78 -13.86
C THR A 421 -15.23 15.00 -14.38
N LYS A 422 -14.31 14.81 -15.33
CA LYS A 422 -13.45 15.83 -15.95
C LYS A 422 -12.84 16.81 -14.94
N PRO A 423 -12.05 16.32 -13.97
CA PRO A 423 -11.49 17.15 -12.89
C PRO A 423 -10.69 18.34 -13.43
N GLN A 424 -10.84 19.50 -12.79
CA GLN A 424 -10.14 20.74 -13.19
C GLN A 424 -9.19 21.25 -12.11
N LYS A 425 -9.31 20.73 -10.89
CA LYS A 425 -8.59 21.20 -9.71
C LYS A 425 -7.86 20.06 -9.01
N PHE A 426 -6.83 20.39 -8.24
CA PHE A 426 -6.13 19.41 -7.41
C PHE A 426 -7.10 18.76 -6.41
N SER A 427 -8.01 19.53 -5.79
CA SER A 427 -9.01 18.95 -4.90
C SER A 427 -9.92 17.94 -5.59
N ASP A 428 -10.21 18.12 -6.88
CA ASP A 428 -11.05 17.17 -7.63
C ASP A 428 -10.34 15.82 -7.75
N LEU A 429 -9.02 15.84 -8.01
CA LEU A 429 -8.19 14.63 -8.02
C LEU A 429 -8.17 13.93 -6.65
N VAL A 430 -8.11 14.70 -5.56
CA VAL A 430 -8.23 14.16 -4.19
C VAL A 430 -9.56 13.45 -3.98
N ARG A 431 -10.66 14.01 -4.49
CA ARG A 431 -11.98 13.37 -4.41
C ARG A 431 -12.05 12.10 -5.25
N ILE A 432 -11.49 12.12 -6.46
CA ILE A 432 -11.43 10.95 -7.35
C ILE A 432 -10.61 9.82 -6.71
N SER A 433 -9.48 10.15 -6.08
CA SER A 433 -8.71 9.19 -5.27
C SER A 433 -9.55 8.61 -4.13
N GLY A 434 -10.37 9.42 -3.46
CA GLY A 434 -11.32 8.94 -2.45
C GLY A 434 -12.39 7.99 -3.03
N PHE A 435 -13.03 8.40 -4.12
CA PHE A 435 -14.08 7.61 -4.81
C PHE A 435 -13.56 6.28 -5.34
N SER A 436 -12.31 6.23 -5.80
CA SER A 436 -11.71 5.00 -6.34
C SER A 436 -11.37 3.97 -5.26
N HIS A 437 -11.37 4.37 -3.99
CA HIS A 437 -10.95 3.55 -2.86
C HIS A 437 -12.08 3.32 -1.86
N GLY A 438 -12.93 2.33 -2.18
CA GLY A 438 -13.94 1.83 -1.25
C GLY A 438 -15.12 1.18 -1.95
N THR A 439 -15.60 0.09 -1.38
CA THR A 439 -16.79 -0.60 -1.90
C THR A 439 -18.04 0.24 -1.65
N ASP A 440 -18.85 0.40 -2.69
CA ASP A 440 -20.08 1.23 -2.73
C ASP A 440 -19.85 2.73 -2.42
N VAL A 441 -18.65 3.25 -2.69
CA VAL A 441 -18.36 4.69 -2.64
C VAL A 441 -18.72 5.35 -3.98
N TRP A 442 -18.17 4.85 -5.09
CA TRP A 442 -18.46 5.36 -6.43
C TRP A 442 -19.65 4.65 -7.09
N LEU A 443 -19.47 3.36 -7.43
CA LEU A 443 -20.50 2.54 -8.05
C LEU A 443 -21.69 2.37 -7.10
N ASN A 444 -22.91 2.40 -7.65
CA ASN A 444 -24.18 2.33 -6.91
C ASN A 444 -24.41 3.50 -5.93
N ASN A 445 -23.58 4.56 -5.98
CA ASN A 445 -23.61 5.66 -5.03
C ASN A 445 -23.23 7.01 -5.67
N ALA A 446 -22.02 7.54 -5.44
CA ALA A 446 -21.64 8.88 -5.89
C ALA A 446 -21.77 9.08 -7.41
N GLN A 447 -21.52 8.04 -8.21
CA GLN A 447 -21.65 8.12 -9.66
C GLN A 447 -23.08 8.49 -10.09
N GLU A 448 -24.10 7.86 -9.50
CA GLU A 448 -25.50 8.12 -9.83
C GLU A 448 -25.93 9.51 -9.37
N LEU A 449 -25.47 9.93 -8.19
CA LEU A 449 -25.76 11.26 -7.63
C LEU A 449 -25.20 12.37 -8.51
N ILE A 450 -23.98 12.18 -9.02
CA ILE A 450 -23.32 13.15 -9.91
C ILE A 450 -23.96 13.13 -11.31
N LYS A 451 -24.18 11.94 -11.90
CA LYS A 451 -24.80 11.82 -13.24
C LYS A 451 -26.24 12.34 -13.28
N SER A 452 -27.00 12.18 -12.20
CA SER A 452 -28.37 12.70 -12.10
C SER A 452 -28.44 14.20 -11.80
N GLY A 453 -27.32 14.84 -11.46
CA GLY A 453 -27.28 16.24 -11.00
C GLY A 453 -27.81 16.45 -9.58
N THR A 454 -28.02 15.37 -8.81
CA THR A 454 -28.47 15.45 -7.41
C THR A 454 -27.40 16.05 -6.48
N ALA A 455 -26.12 15.80 -6.79
CA ALA A 455 -24.98 16.38 -6.08
C ALA A 455 -23.88 16.77 -7.07
N LYS A 456 -23.14 17.84 -6.78
CA LYS A 456 -21.92 18.17 -7.52
C LYS A 456 -20.77 17.25 -7.12
N LEU A 457 -19.73 17.15 -7.96
CA LEU A 457 -18.50 16.43 -7.62
C LEU A 457 -17.93 16.90 -6.28
N SER A 458 -17.90 18.22 -6.04
CA SER A 458 -17.42 18.86 -4.82
C SER A 458 -18.28 18.60 -3.58
N GLU A 459 -19.50 18.06 -3.73
CA GLU A 459 -20.44 17.82 -2.64
C GLU A 459 -20.58 16.33 -2.29
N ALA A 460 -20.30 15.42 -3.23
CA ALA A 460 -20.48 13.97 -3.05
C ALA A 460 -19.40 13.36 -2.14
N ILE A 461 -19.77 12.50 -1.19
CA ILE A 461 -18.88 11.96 -0.14
C ILE A 461 -17.72 11.15 -0.76
N SER A 462 -16.50 11.66 -0.67
CA SER A 462 -15.31 11.02 -1.25
C SER A 462 -14.35 10.46 -0.19
N THR A 463 -14.33 11.07 0.99
CA THR A 463 -13.47 10.69 2.11
C THR A 463 -14.25 10.71 3.41
N ARG A 464 -13.75 10.02 4.43
CA ARG A 464 -14.43 10.02 5.75
C ARG A 464 -14.47 11.41 6.37
N ASP A 465 -13.42 12.20 6.18
CA ASP A 465 -13.30 13.57 6.68
C ASP A 465 -14.43 14.45 6.14
N ASP A 466 -14.84 14.27 4.87
CA ASP A 466 -15.98 15.00 4.28
C ASP A 466 -17.24 14.85 5.15
N ILE A 467 -17.48 13.67 5.73
CA ILE A 467 -18.64 13.43 6.60
C ILE A 467 -18.55 14.27 7.87
N MET A 468 -17.43 14.17 8.58
CA MET A 468 -17.26 14.89 9.83
C MET A 468 -17.35 16.41 9.62
N ILE A 469 -16.61 16.93 8.63
CA ILE A 469 -16.55 18.34 8.29
C ILE A 469 -17.95 18.85 7.89
N TYR A 470 -18.64 18.14 6.98
CA TYR A 470 -19.97 18.54 6.52
C TYR A 470 -20.99 18.59 7.66
N LEU A 471 -21.02 17.56 8.52
CA LEU A 471 -21.96 17.53 9.65
C LEU A 471 -21.65 18.63 10.67
N MET A 472 -20.37 18.95 10.91
CA MET A 472 -19.97 20.09 11.73
C MET A 472 -20.41 21.42 11.10
N TYR A 473 -20.26 21.61 9.80
CA TYR A 473 -20.78 22.79 9.09
C TYR A 473 -22.31 22.90 9.15
N LYS A 474 -23.03 21.78 9.27
CA LYS A 474 -24.47 21.75 9.54
C LYS A 474 -24.84 22.02 11.01
N GLY A 475 -23.85 22.27 11.88
CA GLY A 475 -24.05 22.59 13.28
C GLY A 475 -24.17 21.37 14.20
N MET A 476 -23.91 20.15 13.71
CA MET A 476 -23.96 18.96 14.57
C MET A 476 -22.79 18.93 15.57
N PRO A 477 -23.01 18.35 16.78
CA PRO A 477 -21.95 18.23 17.78
C PRO A 477 -20.71 17.48 17.24
N PRO A 478 -19.48 18.01 17.40
CA PRO A 478 -18.28 17.43 16.78
C PRO A 478 -18.04 15.95 17.13
N ALA A 479 -18.25 15.57 18.39
CA ALA A 479 -18.10 14.19 18.84
C ALA A 479 -19.10 13.22 18.17
N LEU A 480 -20.33 13.68 17.92
CA LEU A 480 -21.33 12.88 17.21
C LEU A 480 -20.99 12.78 15.72
N SER A 481 -20.56 13.88 15.10
CA SER A 481 -20.10 13.90 13.70
C SER A 481 -18.93 12.92 13.48
N PHE A 482 -17.98 12.88 14.40
CA PHE A 482 -16.89 11.90 14.39
C PHE A 482 -17.38 10.46 14.52
N LYS A 483 -18.31 10.19 15.44
CA LYS A 483 -18.89 8.85 15.62
C LYS A 483 -19.61 8.37 14.35
N ILE A 484 -20.38 9.26 13.70
CA ILE A 484 -21.07 8.97 12.43
C ILE A 484 -20.04 8.68 11.34
N MET A 485 -19.01 9.51 11.19
CA MET A 485 -17.91 9.28 10.26
C MET A 485 -17.26 7.90 10.46
N GLU A 486 -16.92 7.54 11.70
CA GLU A 486 -16.26 6.28 12.02
C GLU A 486 -17.14 5.04 11.82
N ASP A 487 -18.45 5.15 12.05
CA ASP A 487 -19.40 4.06 11.77
C ASP A 487 -19.61 3.88 10.26
N VAL A 488 -19.81 4.97 9.51
CA VAL A 488 -20.00 4.94 8.05
C VAL A 488 -18.76 4.40 7.32
N ARG A 489 -17.56 4.89 7.65
CA ARG A 489 -16.32 4.43 7.00
C ARG A 489 -15.99 2.96 7.26
N LYS A 490 -16.61 2.34 8.27
CA LYS A 490 -16.49 0.90 8.60
C LYS A 490 -17.65 0.08 8.06
N GLY A 491 -18.53 0.67 7.25
CA GLY A 491 -19.68 -0.03 6.67
C GLY A 491 -20.76 -0.40 7.69
N LYS A 492 -20.78 0.24 8.86
CA LYS A 492 -21.81 0.03 9.89
C LYS A 492 -23.10 0.82 9.59
N GLY A 493 -23.10 1.63 8.53
CA GLY A 493 -24.23 2.42 8.08
C GLY A 493 -24.60 3.56 9.04
N VAL A 494 -25.83 4.04 8.91
CA VAL A 494 -26.39 5.15 9.71
C VAL A 494 -27.45 4.59 10.65
N LYS A 495 -27.25 4.72 11.96
CA LYS A 495 -28.24 4.32 12.98
C LYS A 495 -29.43 5.28 12.96
N GLN A 496 -30.58 4.82 13.45
CA GLN A 496 -31.78 5.65 13.53
C GLN A 496 -31.55 6.96 14.32
N GLU A 497 -30.85 6.88 15.45
CA GLU A 497 -30.46 8.05 16.26
C GLU A 497 -29.61 9.07 15.47
N TYR A 498 -28.75 8.59 14.56
CA TYR A 498 -27.92 9.46 13.73
C TYR A 498 -28.76 10.15 12.66
N GLU A 499 -29.64 9.39 11.99
CA GLU A 499 -30.49 9.90 10.93
C GLU A 499 -31.45 10.99 11.43
N GLU A 500 -32.07 10.79 12.59
CA GLU A 500 -32.93 11.79 13.21
C GLU A 500 -32.16 13.10 13.47
N GLU A 501 -30.94 13.00 14.01
CA GLU A 501 -30.12 14.17 14.30
C GLU A 501 -29.61 14.88 13.04
N MET A 502 -29.20 14.12 12.02
CA MET A 502 -28.82 14.62 10.71
C MET A 502 -29.98 15.39 10.06
N ARG A 503 -31.21 14.84 10.12
CA ARG A 503 -32.40 15.50 9.58
C ARG A 503 -32.75 16.79 10.33
N LYS A 504 -32.62 16.82 11.67
CA LYS A 504 -32.83 18.04 12.47
C LYS A 504 -31.90 19.19 12.06
N HIS A 505 -30.67 18.86 11.65
CA HIS A 505 -29.67 19.82 11.19
C HIS A 505 -29.72 20.08 9.67
N GLY A 506 -30.80 19.65 8.98
CA GLY A 506 -31.01 19.95 7.57
C GLY A 506 -30.05 19.22 6.62
N VAL A 507 -29.58 18.02 7.01
CA VAL A 507 -28.84 17.13 6.10
C VAL A 507 -29.82 16.49 5.09
N PRO A 508 -29.55 16.59 3.77
CA PRO A 508 -30.43 16.03 2.75
C PRO A 508 -30.59 14.51 2.83
N GLY A 509 -31.75 13.99 2.44
CA GLY A 509 -32.03 12.56 2.44
C GLY A 509 -31.05 11.74 1.59
N TRP A 510 -30.67 12.25 0.41
CA TRP A 510 -29.70 11.59 -0.46
C TRP A 510 -28.33 11.39 0.22
N TYR A 511 -27.92 12.34 1.07
CA TYR A 511 -26.64 12.28 1.79
C TYR A 511 -26.67 11.17 2.84
N ILE A 512 -27.79 11.04 3.56
CA ILE A 512 -28.01 9.99 4.55
C ILE A 512 -28.02 8.61 3.86
N ASP A 513 -28.69 8.50 2.72
CA ASP A 513 -28.74 7.25 1.95
C ASP A 513 -27.38 6.89 1.36
N SER A 514 -26.58 7.87 0.93
CA SER A 514 -25.19 7.68 0.53
C SER A 514 -24.35 7.10 1.67
N CYS A 515 -24.45 7.67 2.88
CA CYS A 515 -23.78 7.15 4.08
C CYS A 515 -24.17 5.71 4.43
N LYS A 516 -25.41 5.28 4.15
CA LYS A 516 -25.87 3.90 4.41
C LYS A 516 -25.27 2.88 3.44
N LYS A 517 -24.88 3.30 2.24
CA LYS A 517 -24.36 2.42 1.18
C LYS A 517 -22.89 2.08 1.39
N ILE A 518 -22.08 3.07 1.75
CA ILE A 518 -20.61 2.98 1.90
C ILE A 518 -20.23 1.80 2.81
N LYS A 519 -19.35 0.92 2.33
CA LYS A 519 -18.80 -0.21 3.11
C LYS A 519 -17.43 0.07 3.71
N TYR A 520 -16.64 0.88 3.02
CA TYR A 520 -15.30 1.28 3.42
C TYR A 520 -14.93 2.61 2.78
N MET A 521 -14.16 3.45 3.48
CA MET A 521 -13.70 4.74 2.93
C MET A 521 -12.41 5.23 3.59
N PHE A 522 -11.54 5.86 2.79
CA PHE A 522 -10.24 6.37 3.21
C PHE A 522 -10.29 7.78 3.87
N PRO A 523 -9.25 8.13 4.66
CA PRO A 523 -9.02 9.50 5.12
C PRO A 523 -8.54 10.43 4.00
N LYS A 524 -8.94 11.70 4.08
CA LYS A 524 -8.52 12.77 3.14
C LYS A 524 -7.00 12.96 3.12
N ALA A 525 -6.34 12.86 4.27
CA ALA A 525 -4.88 12.93 4.36
C ALA A 525 -4.16 11.89 3.48
N HIS A 526 -4.68 10.65 3.42
CA HIS A 526 -4.13 9.61 2.56
C HIS A 526 -4.34 9.96 1.07
N ALA A 527 -5.55 10.38 0.71
CA ALA A 527 -5.85 10.79 -0.67
C ALA A 527 -4.96 11.96 -1.11
N VAL A 528 -4.79 13.01 -0.29
CA VAL A 528 -3.90 14.13 -0.59
C VAL A 528 -2.46 13.67 -0.82
N ALA A 529 -1.93 12.81 0.05
CA ALA A 529 -0.57 12.31 -0.08
C ALA A 529 -0.35 11.53 -1.39
N TYR A 530 -1.27 10.63 -1.72
CA TYR A 530 -1.20 9.82 -2.94
C TYR A 530 -1.36 10.67 -4.20
N VAL A 531 -2.31 11.61 -4.20
CA VAL A 531 -2.51 12.53 -5.33
C VAL A 531 -1.30 13.45 -5.50
N THR A 532 -0.66 13.90 -4.42
CA THR A 532 0.58 14.68 -4.50
C THR A 532 1.68 13.91 -5.24
N MET A 533 1.89 12.63 -4.90
CA MET A 533 2.86 11.77 -5.61
C MET A 533 2.46 11.54 -7.07
N ALA A 534 1.19 11.19 -7.32
CA ALA A 534 0.67 10.96 -8.65
C ALA A 534 0.81 12.19 -9.55
N PHE A 535 0.55 13.37 -9.01
CA PHE A 535 0.68 14.65 -9.70
C PHE A 535 2.13 14.94 -10.07
N ARG A 536 3.07 14.76 -9.13
CA ARG A 536 4.51 14.92 -9.40
C ARG A 536 4.97 13.97 -10.51
N ILE A 537 4.56 12.70 -10.48
CA ILE A 537 4.87 11.73 -11.54
C ILE A 537 4.25 12.15 -12.89
N ALA A 538 3.01 12.66 -12.87
CA ALA A 538 2.32 13.17 -14.06
C ALA A 538 3.04 14.38 -14.69
N TYR A 539 3.62 15.27 -13.86
CA TYR A 539 4.45 16.37 -14.36
C TYR A 539 5.63 15.85 -15.18
N PHE A 540 6.33 14.82 -14.71
CA PHE A 540 7.43 14.20 -15.47
C PHE A 540 6.94 13.52 -16.75
N LYS A 541 5.73 12.97 -16.77
CA LYS A 541 5.15 12.35 -17.97
C LYS A 541 5.03 13.33 -19.15
N ILE A 542 4.73 14.60 -18.85
CA ILE A 542 4.62 15.66 -19.85
C ILE A 542 6.00 16.25 -20.15
N ASN A 543 6.70 16.69 -19.10
CA ASN A 543 7.92 17.51 -19.23
C ASN A 543 9.20 16.70 -19.47
N HIS A 544 9.24 15.44 -19.02
CA HIS A 544 10.39 14.53 -19.14
C HIS A 544 9.95 13.11 -19.52
N PRO A 545 9.30 12.92 -20.68
CA PRO A 545 8.58 11.69 -21.02
C PRO A 545 9.47 10.44 -21.02
N LEU A 546 10.68 10.49 -21.56
CA LEU A 546 11.60 9.35 -21.53
C LEU A 546 12.02 8.96 -20.11
N ALA A 547 12.18 9.92 -19.20
CA ALA A 547 12.44 9.64 -17.78
C ALA A 547 11.22 9.00 -17.11
N PHE A 548 10.01 9.47 -17.41
CA PHE A 548 8.77 8.84 -16.96
C PHE A 548 8.68 7.39 -17.43
N TYR A 549 8.84 7.11 -18.73
CA TYR A 549 8.77 5.76 -19.25
C TYR A 549 9.89 4.87 -18.69
N ALA A 550 11.13 5.36 -18.62
CA ALA A 550 12.25 4.61 -18.04
C ALA A 550 11.96 4.22 -16.58
N SER A 551 11.48 5.16 -15.77
CA SER A 551 11.15 4.90 -14.36
C SER A 551 9.96 3.94 -14.20
N PHE A 552 8.91 4.10 -15.01
CA PHE A 552 7.76 3.20 -15.01
C PHE A 552 8.17 1.76 -15.35
N PHE A 553 8.89 1.56 -16.47
CA PHE A 553 9.26 0.22 -16.91
C PHE A 553 10.34 -0.43 -16.03
N THR A 554 11.18 0.37 -15.37
CA THR A 554 12.18 -0.14 -14.42
C THR A 554 11.57 -0.59 -13.11
N VAL A 555 10.65 0.21 -12.54
CA VAL A 555 10.17 -0.01 -11.17
C VAL A 555 8.89 -0.85 -11.14
N ARG A 556 7.97 -0.67 -12.10
CA ARG A 556 6.59 -1.20 -12.00
C ARG A 556 6.26 -2.30 -13.01
N ALA A 557 7.10 -2.52 -14.03
CA ALA A 557 6.79 -3.41 -15.15
C ALA A 557 7.49 -4.78 -15.06
N ASP A 558 7.29 -5.51 -13.96
CA ASP A 558 7.91 -6.84 -13.76
C ASP A 558 7.57 -7.85 -14.88
N GLU A 559 6.42 -7.69 -15.55
CA GLU A 559 5.97 -8.57 -16.64
C GLU A 559 6.27 -8.02 -18.05
N PHE A 560 7.20 -7.07 -18.17
CA PHE A 560 7.61 -6.52 -19.46
C PHE A 560 8.18 -7.62 -20.37
N ASP A 561 7.87 -7.55 -21.66
CA ASP A 561 8.41 -8.46 -22.68
C ASP A 561 9.10 -7.65 -23.78
N ALA A 562 10.43 -7.56 -23.70
CA ALA A 562 11.22 -6.86 -24.69
C ALA A 562 11.18 -7.53 -26.07
N GLN A 563 11.04 -8.86 -26.15
CA GLN A 563 10.93 -9.54 -27.45
C GLN A 563 9.66 -9.12 -28.19
N LEU A 564 8.56 -8.94 -27.46
CA LEU A 564 7.28 -8.51 -28.00
C LEU A 564 7.31 -7.02 -28.36
N ILE A 565 7.68 -6.16 -27.41
CA ILE A 565 7.49 -4.70 -27.52
C ILE A 565 8.41 -4.05 -28.56
N VAL A 566 9.64 -4.56 -28.76
CA VAL A 566 10.56 -4.00 -29.76
C VAL A 566 10.10 -4.22 -31.21
N GLN A 567 9.11 -5.10 -31.45
CA GLN A 567 8.52 -5.29 -32.77
C GLN A 567 7.67 -4.09 -33.21
N GLY A 568 7.34 -3.18 -32.28
CA GLY A 568 6.71 -1.90 -32.57
C GLY A 568 5.20 -1.87 -32.38
N ARG A 569 4.62 -0.74 -32.79
CA ARG A 569 3.24 -0.33 -32.48
C ARG A 569 2.18 -1.35 -32.90
N GLU A 570 2.28 -1.91 -34.11
CA GLU A 570 1.28 -2.82 -34.65
C GLU A 570 1.20 -4.13 -33.85
N THR A 571 2.35 -4.71 -33.49
CA THR A 571 2.41 -5.92 -32.67
C THR A 571 1.85 -5.66 -31.28
N VAL A 572 2.26 -4.56 -30.63
CA VAL A 572 1.76 -4.17 -29.30
C VAL A 572 0.24 -4.01 -29.32
N LEU A 573 -0.29 -3.29 -30.31
CA LEU A 573 -1.73 -3.07 -30.45
C LEU A 573 -2.50 -4.38 -30.65
N LYS A 574 -2.01 -5.27 -31.52
CA LYS A 574 -2.62 -6.58 -31.75
C LYS A 574 -2.67 -7.41 -30.47
N THR A 575 -1.58 -7.43 -29.69
CA THR A 575 -1.56 -8.19 -28.42
C THR A 575 -2.48 -7.59 -27.37
N ILE A 576 -2.62 -6.26 -27.31
CA ILE A 576 -3.63 -5.60 -26.47
C ILE A 576 -5.02 -6.13 -26.84
N GLU A 577 -5.39 -6.12 -28.12
CA GLU A 577 -6.70 -6.57 -28.59
C GLU A 577 -6.96 -8.06 -28.31
N GLU A 578 -5.94 -8.91 -28.44
CA GLU A 578 -6.02 -10.33 -28.10
C GLU A 578 -6.27 -10.57 -26.60
N ILE A 579 -5.63 -9.79 -25.72
CA ILE A 579 -5.84 -9.89 -24.27
C ILE A 579 -7.21 -9.34 -23.88
N GLU A 580 -7.60 -8.19 -24.43
CA GLU A 580 -8.91 -7.59 -24.20
C GLU A 580 -10.05 -8.50 -24.67
N GLY A 581 -9.88 -9.18 -25.81
CA GLY A 581 -10.83 -10.14 -26.36
C GLY A 581 -11.13 -11.33 -25.45
N LYS A 582 -10.21 -11.68 -24.53
CA LYS A 582 -10.42 -12.72 -23.51
C LYS A 582 -11.29 -12.24 -22.33
N GLY A 583 -11.41 -10.92 -22.12
CA GLY A 583 -12.20 -10.33 -21.04
C GLY A 583 -11.87 -10.93 -19.67
N ASN A 584 -12.85 -11.61 -19.05
CA ASN A 584 -12.68 -12.23 -17.73
C ASN A 584 -11.84 -13.52 -17.74
N GLU A 585 -11.61 -14.12 -18.90
CA GLU A 585 -10.78 -15.32 -19.07
C GLU A 585 -9.28 -14.99 -19.10
N ALA A 586 -8.91 -13.71 -19.26
CA ALA A 586 -7.51 -13.27 -19.20
C ALA A 586 -6.89 -13.59 -17.83
N THR A 587 -5.72 -14.22 -17.85
CA THR A 587 -4.94 -14.56 -16.67
C THR A 587 -4.43 -13.31 -15.95
N ALA A 588 -4.03 -13.45 -14.68
CA ALA A 588 -3.43 -12.34 -13.93
C ALA A 588 -2.16 -11.80 -14.60
N LYS A 589 -1.34 -12.69 -15.18
CA LYS A 589 -0.14 -12.33 -15.94
C LYS A 589 -0.49 -11.50 -17.18
N GLU A 590 -1.48 -11.92 -17.95
CA GLU A 590 -1.94 -11.18 -19.14
C GLU A 590 -2.54 -9.81 -18.78
N LYS A 591 -3.29 -9.70 -17.68
CA LYS A 591 -3.81 -8.40 -17.21
C LYS A 591 -2.68 -7.45 -16.77
N SER A 592 -1.63 -7.99 -16.14
CA SER A 592 -0.44 -7.22 -15.79
C SER A 592 0.30 -6.76 -17.04
N LEU A 593 0.51 -7.65 -18.01
CA LEU A 593 1.12 -7.33 -19.30
C LEU A 593 0.31 -6.29 -20.06
N LEU A 594 -1.03 -6.39 -20.10
CA LEU A 594 -1.90 -5.41 -20.73
C LEU A 594 -1.64 -3.99 -20.22
N THR A 595 -1.52 -3.81 -18.90
CA THR A 595 -1.22 -2.50 -18.30
C THR A 595 0.13 -1.95 -18.77
N ILE A 596 1.12 -2.82 -18.96
CA ILE A 596 2.45 -2.45 -19.47
C ILE A 596 2.37 -2.08 -20.96
N LEU A 597 1.63 -2.87 -21.74
CA LEU A 597 1.44 -2.64 -23.18
C LEU A 597 0.69 -1.34 -23.46
N GLU A 598 -0.28 -0.96 -22.62
CA GLU A 598 -0.97 0.34 -22.71
C GLU A 598 0.03 1.51 -22.63
N VAL A 599 0.96 1.46 -21.66
CA VAL A 599 2.01 2.49 -21.50
C VAL A 599 3.03 2.42 -22.64
N ALA A 600 3.41 1.22 -23.09
CA ALA A 600 4.32 1.04 -24.21
C ALA A 600 3.73 1.56 -25.54
N LEU A 601 2.44 1.32 -25.78
CA LEU A 601 1.71 1.86 -26.92
C LEU A 601 1.73 3.39 -26.89
N GLU A 602 1.40 4.00 -25.75
CA GLU A 602 1.45 5.45 -25.59
C GLU A 602 2.84 6.01 -25.90
N MET A 603 3.90 5.39 -25.35
CA MET A 603 5.28 5.80 -25.63
C MET A 603 5.60 5.76 -27.13
N LEU A 604 5.21 4.67 -27.82
CA LEU A 604 5.43 4.50 -29.25
C LEU A 604 4.64 5.53 -30.09
N VAL A 605 3.39 5.81 -29.71
CA VAL A 605 2.54 6.81 -30.38
C VAL A 605 3.10 8.22 -30.21
N ARG A 606 3.68 8.53 -29.06
CA ARG A 606 4.37 9.81 -28.81
C ARG A 606 5.69 9.97 -29.57
N GLY A 607 6.06 9.00 -30.41
CA GLY A 607 7.22 9.08 -31.30
C GLY A 607 8.53 8.57 -30.69
N TYR A 608 8.49 7.94 -29.52
CA TYR A 608 9.66 7.29 -28.91
C TYR A 608 9.77 5.82 -29.35
N SER A 609 10.91 5.20 -29.10
CA SER A 609 11.16 3.81 -29.49
C SER A 609 11.76 2.96 -28.37
N PHE A 610 11.69 1.64 -28.54
CA PHE A 610 12.48 0.69 -27.77
C PHE A 610 13.56 0.13 -28.67
N THR A 611 14.82 0.15 -28.22
CA THR A 611 15.89 -0.57 -28.91
C THR A 611 15.87 -2.04 -28.51
N LYS A 612 16.56 -2.88 -29.28
CA LYS A 612 16.83 -4.26 -28.85
C LYS A 612 17.70 -4.25 -27.60
N VAL A 613 17.54 -5.29 -26.78
CA VAL A 613 18.45 -5.60 -25.69
C VAL A 613 19.85 -5.83 -26.26
N ASP A 614 20.83 -5.12 -25.72
CA ASP A 614 22.22 -5.13 -26.15
C ASP A 614 23.07 -5.78 -25.04
N LEU A 615 23.74 -6.89 -25.35
CA LEU A 615 24.53 -7.65 -24.38
C LEU A 615 25.59 -6.79 -23.67
N MET A 616 26.15 -5.81 -24.37
CA MET A 616 27.25 -4.98 -23.88
C MET A 616 26.77 -3.71 -23.19
N LYS A 617 25.59 -3.19 -23.55
CA LYS A 617 25.09 -1.89 -23.06
C LYS A 617 23.90 -1.98 -22.12
N SER A 618 22.99 -2.96 -22.28
CA SER A 618 21.78 -3.06 -21.47
C SER A 618 22.12 -3.27 -19.99
N ASP A 619 21.44 -2.60 -19.08
CA ASP A 619 21.59 -2.88 -17.65
C ASP A 619 21.03 -4.26 -17.29
N ALA A 620 21.30 -4.74 -16.07
CA ALA A 620 20.73 -5.98 -15.57
C ALA A 620 19.20 -5.85 -15.39
N ALA A 621 18.72 -4.72 -14.85
CA ALA A 621 17.32 -4.55 -14.45
C ALA A 621 16.74 -3.15 -14.74
N LYS A 622 17.54 -2.16 -15.13
CA LYS A 622 17.09 -0.77 -15.36
C LYS A 622 16.99 -0.42 -16.84
N PHE A 623 15.92 0.29 -17.22
CA PHE A 623 15.83 0.89 -18.55
C PHE A 623 16.77 2.10 -18.64
N ILE A 624 17.57 2.15 -19.69
CA ILE A 624 18.50 3.27 -19.96
C ILE A 624 17.90 4.14 -21.06
N ILE A 625 17.91 5.46 -20.87
CA ILE A 625 17.51 6.42 -21.91
C ILE A 625 18.61 6.47 -22.97
N VAL A 626 18.24 6.25 -24.23
CA VAL A 626 19.16 6.28 -25.38
C VAL A 626 18.51 7.05 -26.53
N ASP A 627 19.24 7.98 -27.14
CA ASP A 627 18.76 8.79 -28.27
C ASP A 627 17.31 9.29 -28.09
N ASN A 628 16.37 8.74 -28.87
CA ASN A 628 14.94 9.04 -28.84
C ASN A 628 14.09 7.85 -28.30
N GLY A 629 14.63 7.08 -27.36
CA GLY A 629 14.01 5.85 -26.90
C GLY A 629 14.61 5.28 -25.63
N LEU A 630 14.30 4.00 -25.38
CA LEU A 630 14.78 3.26 -24.23
C LEU A 630 15.50 1.98 -24.66
N LEU A 631 16.61 1.71 -23.98
CA LEU A 631 17.33 0.44 -24.02
C LEU A 631 16.80 -0.45 -22.89
N PRO A 632 16.10 -1.56 -23.21
CA PRO A 632 15.58 -2.46 -22.19
C PRO A 632 16.72 -3.22 -21.47
N PRO A 633 16.55 -3.56 -20.19
CA PRO A 633 17.51 -4.36 -19.45
C PRO A 633 17.48 -5.84 -19.85
N LEU A 634 18.53 -6.58 -19.53
CA LEU A 634 18.61 -8.03 -19.80
C LEU A 634 17.45 -8.81 -19.15
N ALA A 635 17.04 -8.44 -17.94
CA ALA A 635 15.94 -9.10 -17.22
C ALA A 635 14.55 -8.85 -17.82
N SER A 636 14.42 -7.98 -18.83
CA SER A 636 13.16 -7.73 -19.54
C SER A 636 12.84 -8.77 -20.63
N LEU A 637 13.77 -9.69 -20.90
CA LEU A 637 13.55 -10.84 -21.77
C LEU A 637 12.97 -12.01 -20.96
N GLN A 638 11.83 -12.52 -21.40
CA GLN A 638 11.17 -13.65 -20.75
C GLN A 638 12.11 -14.87 -20.71
N GLY A 639 12.39 -15.39 -19.52
CA GLY A 639 13.34 -16.48 -19.28
C GLY A 639 14.69 -16.05 -18.70
N ILE A 640 14.98 -14.74 -18.62
CA ILE A 640 16.17 -14.20 -17.96
C ILE A 640 15.77 -13.52 -16.65
N GLY A 641 16.04 -14.18 -15.51
CA GLY A 641 15.78 -13.60 -14.19
C GLY A 641 16.81 -12.53 -13.80
N LYS A 642 16.44 -11.63 -12.87
CA LYS A 642 17.30 -10.54 -12.35
C LYS A 642 18.70 -11.01 -11.93
N ALA A 643 18.82 -12.18 -11.29
CA ALA A 643 20.12 -12.73 -10.89
C ALA A 643 20.99 -13.19 -12.08
N ALA A 644 20.39 -13.79 -13.11
CA ALA A 644 21.11 -14.18 -14.32
C ALA A 644 21.57 -12.95 -15.10
N ALA A 645 20.69 -11.95 -15.23
CA ALA A 645 21.03 -10.65 -15.82
C ALA A 645 22.20 -9.98 -15.07
N GLN A 646 22.18 -9.98 -13.74
CA GLN A 646 23.27 -9.42 -12.93
C GLN A 646 24.60 -10.15 -13.17
N ASN A 647 24.61 -11.49 -13.18
CA ASN A 647 25.83 -12.26 -13.45
C ASN A 647 26.45 -11.92 -14.83
N ILE A 648 25.60 -11.71 -15.85
CA ILE A 648 26.07 -11.31 -17.19
C ILE A 648 26.71 -9.92 -17.16
N VAL A 649 26.09 -8.96 -16.45
CA VAL A 649 26.63 -7.60 -16.31
C VAL A 649 27.93 -7.59 -15.50
N ASP A 650 28.00 -8.34 -14.41
CA ASP A 650 29.21 -8.43 -13.59
C ASP A 650 30.36 -9.04 -14.42
N ALA A 651 30.09 -10.13 -15.14
CA ALA A 651 31.09 -10.76 -16.00
C ALA A 651 31.55 -9.86 -17.16
N ARG A 652 30.65 -9.12 -17.82
CA ARG A 652 31.07 -8.21 -18.91
C ARG A 652 31.90 -7.02 -18.41
N ASN A 653 31.70 -6.61 -17.16
CA ASN A 653 32.47 -5.52 -16.54
C ASN A 653 33.92 -5.94 -16.27
N GLU A 654 34.20 -7.25 -16.11
CA GLU A 654 35.56 -7.79 -16.07
C GLU A 654 36.22 -7.82 -17.46
N GLY A 655 35.42 -7.91 -18.53
CA GLY A 655 35.88 -7.86 -19.91
C GLY A 655 34.80 -8.31 -20.91
N PRO A 656 34.83 -7.82 -22.17
CA PRO A 656 33.83 -8.15 -23.17
C PRO A 656 33.80 -9.66 -23.46
N PHE A 657 32.62 -10.19 -23.80
CA PHE A 657 32.50 -11.59 -24.20
C PHE A 657 33.14 -11.81 -25.57
N THR A 658 33.95 -12.86 -25.69
CA THR A 658 34.64 -13.21 -26.94
C THR A 658 33.83 -14.21 -27.79
N SER A 659 33.04 -15.05 -27.13
CA SER A 659 32.20 -16.06 -27.78
C SER A 659 30.92 -16.37 -26.97
N ILE A 660 30.00 -17.12 -27.58
CA ILE A 660 28.81 -17.64 -26.88
C ILE A 660 29.21 -18.63 -25.78
N GLU A 661 30.29 -19.38 -25.97
CA GLU A 661 30.85 -20.29 -24.96
C GLU A 661 31.40 -19.51 -23.75
N ASP A 662 32.11 -18.41 -24.00
CA ASP A 662 32.59 -17.51 -22.96
C ASP A 662 31.44 -16.89 -22.13
N LEU A 663 30.35 -16.46 -22.80
CA LEU A 663 29.14 -15.98 -22.13
C LEU A 663 28.51 -17.05 -21.23
N LYS A 664 28.43 -18.31 -21.68
CA LYS A 664 27.92 -19.42 -20.86
C LYS A 664 28.77 -19.64 -19.61
N TYR A 665 30.09 -19.56 -19.77
CA TYR A 665 31.04 -19.82 -18.70
C TYR A 665 31.12 -18.66 -17.70
N ARG A 666 31.55 -17.47 -18.15
CA ARG A 666 31.74 -16.30 -17.27
C ARG A 666 30.42 -15.69 -16.81
N GLY A 667 29.46 -15.52 -17.73
CA GLY A 667 28.14 -14.98 -17.43
C GLY A 667 27.21 -15.95 -16.70
N LYS A 668 27.62 -17.21 -16.52
CA LYS A 668 26.80 -18.30 -15.96
C LYS A 668 25.43 -18.42 -16.67
N ALA A 669 25.40 -18.10 -17.96
CA ALA A 669 24.18 -18.11 -18.76
C ALA A 669 23.77 -19.56 -19.04
N SER A 670 22.57 -19.94 -18.59
CA SER A 670 22.01 -21.25 -18.88
C SER A 670 21.72 -21.39 -20.38
N LYS A 671 21.51 -22.63 -20.85
CA LYS A 671 21.14 -22.88 -22.25
C LYS A 671 19.91 -22.04 -22.66
N THR A 672 18.90 -21.99 -21.80
CA THR A 672 17.68 -21.19 -22.02
C THR A 672 17.97 -19.70 -22.13
N VAL A 673 18.86 -19.15 -21.29
CA VAL A 673 19.24 -17.73 -21.36
C VAL A 673 19.90 -17.42 -22.71
N VAL A 674 20.79 -18.29 -23.18
CA VAL A 674 21.45 -18.12 -24.48
C VAL A 674 20.45 -18.22 -25.64
N GLU A 675 19.54 -19.20 -25.61
CA GLU A 675 18.49 -19.35 -26.63
C GLU A 675 17.61 -18.09 -26.71
N VAL A 676 17.28 -17.47 -25.57
CA VAL A 676 16.49 -16.23 -25.51
C VAL A 676 17.26 -15.03 -26.08
N LEU A 677 18.54 -14.86 -25.71
CA LEU A 677 19.38 -13.78 -26.23
C LEU A 677 19.63 -13.93 -27.74
N GLU A 678 19.84 -15.15 -28.21
CA GLU A 678 19.99 -15.47 -29.63
C GLU A 678 18.71 -15.16 -30.41
N ALA A 679 17.55 -15.59 -29.92
CA ALA A 679 16.25 -15.31 -30.55
C ALA A 679 15.92 -13.81 -30.61
N HIS A 680 16.43 -13.01 -29.67
CA HIS A 680 16.31 -11.56 -29.69
C HIS A 680 17.26 -10.88 -30.71
N GLY A 681 18.34 -11.57 -31.09
CA GLY A 681 19.46 -11.03 -31.86
C GLY A 681 20.47 -10.26 -31.00
N SER A 682 20.48 -10.46 -29.67
CA SER A 682 21.44 -9.82 -28.76
C SER A 682 22.84 -10.42 -28.86
N LEU A 683 22.98 -11.59 -29.51
CA LEU A 683 24.26 -12.29 -29.71
C LEU A 683 24.84 -12.09 -31.11
N ASP A 684 24.21 -11.23 -31.94
CA ASP A 684 24.66 -10.98 -33.30
C ASP A 684 26.10 -10.45 -33.30
N GLY A 685 27.00 -11.16 -34.00
CA GLY A 685 28.43 -10.83 -34.08
C GLY A 685 29.33 -11.61 -33.12
N LEU A 686 28.80 -12.40 -32.19
CA LEU A 686 29.58 -13.34 -31.38
C LEU A 686 29.78 -14.68 -32.10
N ALA A 687 31.00 -15.19 -32.07
CA ALA A 687 31.30 -16.54 -32.56
C ALA A 687 30.74 -17.62 -31.60
N PRO A 688 30.40 -18.83 -32.07
CA PRO A 688 29.93 -19.91 -31.20
C PRO A 688 30.93 -20.31 -30.11
N SER A 689 32.22 -20.32 -30.45
CA SER A 689 33.33 -20.65 -29.55
C SER A 689 34.61 -19.91 -29.94
N ASP A 690 35.49 -19.74 -28.96
CA ASP A 690 36.83 -19.21 -29.19
C ASP A 690 37.72 -20.28 -29.85
N GLN A 691 38.43 -19.90 -30.91
CA GLN A 691 39.40 -20.79 -31.56
C GLN A 691 40.76 -20.78 -30.87
N LEU A 692 41.00 -19.80 -29.99
CA LEU A 692 42.21 -19.60 -29.19
C LEU A 692 41.82 -19.10 -27.80
N SER A 693 42.28 -19.77 -26.76
CA SER A 693 42.16 -19.33 -25.36
C SER A 693 43.57 -19.03 -24.82
N LEU A 694 43.77 -17.84 -24.27
CA LEU A 694 45.03 -17.41 -23.67
C LEU A 694 44.83 -17.21 -22.16
N PHE A 695 45.85 -17.57 -21.37
CA PHE A 695 45.83 -17.51 -19.90
C PHE A 695 45.82 -16.08 -19.35
#